data_AF-A0A4R8S2Q3-F1
#
_entry.id   AF-A0A4R8S2Q3-F1
#
_cell.length_a   1.000
_cell.length_b   1.000
_cell.length_c   1.000
_cell.angle_alpha   90.00
_cell.angle_beta   90.00
_cell.angle_gamma   90.00
#
_symmetry.space_group_name_H-M   'P 1'
#
loop_
_entity.id
_entity.type
_entity.pdbx_description
1 polymer ?
#
loop_
_entity_poly.entity_id
_entity_poly.type
_entity_poly.pdbx_seq_one_letter_code
_entity_poly.pdbx_strand_id
1 'polypeptide(L)'
;MSTATIILGIIGVTFSLVAWGSFFGGVLKMIRVVLSGQPDRTRWRPIVPRVKTVIVEVVAHTRMNKFRTVGWAHWLVMVGFLGGFPLYFESYGQTFNPEFHWPIIGDTFLWHLWDEILGIGTVVGIVTLIVIRQLNHPRKPERLSRFGGSNFIAAYTIESIVLVEGLGMVLVKSGKLSTFGGGHVASDFFTMNVAQLLPASPIMVSVFAFIKMVSGGMFLMLVGRKLVWGVAWHRFAAFFNIYFKRNADGSVALGAAKPMMSGGKVLEMESADPDVDAFGAGKVEDFSWKDLLDITTCTECGRCQSQCPAWNTGKPLSPKLLITSLRDHTYAKAPYLLAGEDKSKLSEAEIAEGERQLVGGEGAVIDHEVLWSCTTCGACVEQCPVDIEHVDHIIDMRRYQVLIESEFPGELAGLFKNLENKGNPWGQNSKDRLNWIEEVDFDVPVFGQDVDSFADFEYLFWVGCAGAYEDRAKKTTKAVAELLALAGTKFLVLGADETCTGDSARRAGNEFLFQQLAMQNIELLNSVFEGVEQKQRKIVVTCAHCFNALGNEYPQVGGDYQVVHHTQLLNRLVRDKKLVPVAPVSQDVTYHDPCYLGRHNKVYTAPRELIGASGAALTEMPRHGERSMCCGAGGARMWMEEQLGKRINMDRVDEALATPASKIATGCPFCRVMLTDGVTAREDSAAVEVVDVAQLLLESVGRTDEIRKALPAKGTAAAAAAERAATQAAEPEPVVAEEEAAEAATVQASAPTADAKPITGLGMAGGAKRPGAKSSAAPAAEAPAAAATPVKGLGVAGGAKRPGAKKATAPSAEAATETPAAPATPAAPVKGLGMAGGAKRPGAKKTTPAPAAEAATEAPAAPAAAVPPVKGLGMAGGAKRPGAKKTTAAATAAPAAEAAAPAVSEPAEAPAAAATPVPPVKGLGMATGAKRPGAKKAAPAAAPAAPAAEPTSEPEAAAPSAPAAPAAPATAAAPEPPVKGLGIATGARRPGAKKAAPAAATPASEPEQPASAPEPAAAAPKEEAPEADTAPEPPVKGLGMAPGARRPGRRN
;
A
#
# COMPACT_ATOMS: atom_id res chain seq x y z
N MET A 1 -39.69 -42.23 -7.01
CA MET A 1 -39.91 -41.08 -7.93
C MET A 1 -41.39 -40.93 -8.22
N SER A 2 -41.89 -39.72 -8.45
CA SER A 2 -43.29 -39.46 -8.88
C SER A 2 -43.32 -38.49 -10.06
N THR A 3 -44.47 -38.33 -10.72
CA THR A 3 -44.64 -37.38 -11.83
C THR A 3 -44.20 -35.96 -11.44
N ALA A 4 -44.49 -35.53 -10.20
CA ALA A 4 -44.08 -34.23 -9.70
C ALA A 4 -42.56 -34.10 -9.52
N THR A 5 -41.89 -35.12 -8.96
CA THR A 5 -40.42 -35.08 -8.77
C THR A 5 -39.70 -35.14 -10.13
N ILE A 6 -40.22 -35.92 -11.08
CA ILE A 6 -39.72 -35.94 -12.46
C ILE A 6 -39.86 -34.56 -13.14
N ILE A 7 -41.02 -33.90 -13.01
CA ILE A 7 -41.24 -32.56 -13.58
C ILE A 7 -40.28 -31.51 -12.96
N LEU A 8 -40.12 -31.50 -11.63
CA LEU A 8 -39.18 -30.61 -10.94
C LEU A 8 -37.74 -30.82 -11.42
N GLY A 9 -37.30 -32.07 -11.51
CA GLY A 9 -35.95 -32.41 -11.99
C GLY A 9 -35.72 -31.99 -13.44
N ILE A 10 -36.67 -32.23 -14.34
CA ILE A 10 -36.57 -31.80 -15.76
C ILE A 10 -36.45 -30.26 -15.84
N ILE A 11 -37.37 -29.52 -15.22
CA ILE A 11 -37.36 -28.05 -15.24
C ILE A 11 -36.03 -27.50 -14.70
N GLY A 12 -35.57 -28.05 -13.58
CA GLY A 12 -34.36 -27.61 -12.90
C GLY A 12 -33.08 -27.91 -13.68
N VAL A 13 -32.98 -29.10 -14.30
CA VAL A 13 -31.86 -29.44 -15.20
C VAL A 13 -31.85 -28.56 -16.45
N THR A 14 -33.00 -28.34 -17.10
CA THR A 14 -33.10 -27.45 -18.26
C THR A 14 -32.69 -26.02 -17.92
N PHE A 15 -33.13 -25.49 -16.78
CA PHE A 15 -32.70 -24.18 -16.28
C PHE A 15 -31.18 -24.14 -15.99
N SER A 16 -30.64 -25.18 -15.34
CA SER A 16 -29.22 -25.29 -15.04
C SER A 16 -28.33 -25.29 -16.30
N LEU A 17 -28.74 -25.97 -17.38
CA LEU A 17 -27.99 -25.95 -18.65
C LEU A 17 -27.89 -24.53 -19.24
N VAL A 18 -28.96 -23.73 -19.17
CA VAL A 18 -28.95 -22.31 -19.58
C VAL A 18 -28.05 -21.48 -18.66
N ALA A 19 -28.09 -21.73 -17.35
CA ALA A 19 -27.24 -21.06 -16.37
C ALA A 19 -25.74 -21.33 -16.59
N TRP A 20 -25.36 -22.60 -16.85
CA TRP A 20 -23.98 -22.97 -17.17
C TRP A 20 -23.52 -22.38 -18.51
N GLY A 21 -24.36 -22.41 -19.55
CA GLY A 21 -24.04 -21.75 -20.82
C GLY A 21 -23.79 -20.24 -20.66
N SER A 22 -24.63 -19.57 -19.85
CA SER A 22 -24.45 -18.17 -19.47
C SER A 22 -23.14 -17.95 -18.70
N PHE A 23 -22.83 -18.79 -17.70
CA PHE A 23 -21.60 -18.72 -16.92
C PHE A 23 -20.34 -18.87 -17.79
N PHE A 24 -20.25 -19.93 -18.60
CA PHE A 24 -19.08 -20.16 -19.46
C PHE A 24 -18.93 -19.08 -20.55
N GLY A 25 -20.03 -18.57 -21.12
CA GLY A 25 -19.98 -17.41 -22.01
C GLY A 25 -19.41 -16.16 -21.32
N GLY A 26 -19.80 -15.93 -20.06
CA GLY A 26 -19.26 -14.87 -19.21
C GLY A 26 -17.77 -15.04 -18.90
N VAL A 27 -17.33 -16.26 -18.53
CA VAL A 27 -15.92 -16.61 -18.32
C VAL A 27 -15.10 -16.34 -19.59
N LEU A 28 -15.58 -16.77 -20.76
CA LEU A 28 -14.88 -16.55 -22.03
C LEU A 28 -14.79 -15.07 -22.40
N LYS A 29 -15.84 -14.26 -22.16
CA LYS A 29 -15.75 -12.80 -22.34
C LYS A 29 -14.78 -12.15 -21.34
N MET A 30 -14.82 -12.54 -20.06
CA MET A 30 -13.90 -12.06 -19.03
C MET A 30 -12.44 -12.35 -19.39
N ILE A 31 -12.12 -13.58 -19.81
CA ILE A 31 -10.76 -13.96 -20.21
C ILE A 31 -10.29 -13.13 -21.41
N ARG A 32 -11.12 -12.90 -22.43
CA ARG A 32 -10.75 -12.07 -23.59
C ARG A 32 -10.48 -10.61 -23.22
N VAL A 33 -11.27 -10.04 -22.32
CA VAL A 33 -11.08 -8.65 -21.83
C VAL A 33 -9.85 -8.52 -20.93
N VAL A 34 -9.60 -9.52 -20.06
CA VAL A 34 -8.37 -9.53 -19.23
C VAL A 34 -7.13 -9.69 -20.11
N LEU A 35 -7.18 -10.51 -21.16
CA LEU A 35 -6.05 -10.74 -22.07
C LEU A 35 -5.87 -9.67 -23.18
N SER A 36 -6.66 -8.58 -23.20
CA SER A 36 -6.44 -7.46 -24.15
C SER A 36 -5.48 -6.38 -23.63
N GLY A 37 -4.98 -6.53 -22.40
CA GLY A 37 -3.92 -5.66 -21.85
C GLY A 37 -2.51 -6.15 -22.20
N GLN A 38 -1.50 -5.31 -21.96
CA GLN A 38 -0.08 -5.58 -22.26
C GLN A 38 0.42 -6.94 -21.69
N PRO A 39 1.34 -7.62 -22.39
CA PRO A 39 1.80 -8.96 -22.01
C PRO A 39 2.78 -8.95 -20.83
N ASP A 40 2.35 -9.36 -19.63
CA ASP A 40 3.29 -9.68 -18.53
C ASP A 40 3.67 -11.18 -18.54
N ARG A 41 4.97 -11.47 -18.66
CA ARG A 41 5.54 -12.84 -18.65
C ARG A 41 6.13 -13.25 -17.30
N THR A 42 6.31 -12.30 -16.37
CA THR A 42 6.97 -12.48 -15.07
C THR A 42 6.14 -13.26 -14.06
N ARG A 43 4.81 -13.14 -14.11
CA ARG A 43 3.89 -13.66 -13.06
C ARG A 43 3.73 -15.19 -13.04
N TRP A 44 4.20 -15.93 -14.05
CA TRP A 44 3.87 -17.35 -14.23
C TRP A 44 4.69 -18.34 -13.38
N ARG A 45 5.91 -17.95 -12.96
CA ARG A 45 6.86 -18.81 -12.24
C ARG A 45 7.43 -18.07 -11.01
N PRO A 46 8.11 -18.77 -10.08
CA PRO A 46 8.08 -20.22 -9.87
C PRO A 46 6.70 -20.71 -9.39
N ILE A 47 6.30 -21.89 -9.83
CA ILE A 47 4.93 -22.41 -9.62
C ILE A 47 4.68 -22.76 -8.14
N VAL A 48 5.58 -23.54 -7.51
CA VAL A 48 5.36 -24.10 -6.17
C VAL A 48 5.18 -23.02 -5.08
N PRO A 49 6.01 -21.95 -5.01
CA PRO A 49 5.76 -20.85 -4.06
C PRO A 49 4.42 -20.15 -4.29
N ARG A 50 4.04 -19.91 -5.55
CA ARG A 50 2.77 -19.27 -5.90
C ARG A 50 1.55 -20.11 -5.52
N VAL A 51 1.57 -21.42 -5.79
CA VAL A 51 0.54 -22.36 -5.32
C VAL A 51 0.48 -22.41 -3.78
N LYS A 52 1.63 -22.43 -3.10
CA LYS A 52 1.70 -22.36 -1.63
C LYS A 52 1.04 -21.09 -1.10
N THR A 53 1.28 -19.93 -1.73
CA THR A 53 0.63 -18.66 -1.36
C THR A 53 -0.89 -18.75 -1.50
N VAL A 54 -1.41 -19.26 -2.63
CA VAL A 54 -2.86 -19.47 -2.82
C VAL A 54 -3.45 -20.35 -1.72
N ILE A 55 -2.80 -21.48 -1.40
CA ILE A 55 -3.25 -22.39 -0.34
C ILE A 55 -3.26 -21.70 1.03
N VAL A 56 -2.17 -21.01 1.40
CA VAL A 56 -2.06 -20.32 2.70
C VAL A 56 -3.09 -19.20 2.84
N GLU A 57 -3.25 -18.37 1.81
CA GLU A 57 -4.10 -17.19 1.90
C GLU A 57 -5.59 -17.51 1.74
N VAL A 58 -5.95 -18.51 0.93
CA VAL A 58 -7.35 -18.93 0.77
C VAL A 58 -7.79 -19.90 1.87
N VAL A 59 -7.03 -20.96 2.18
CA VAL A 59 -7.48 -21.98 3.16
C VAL A 59 -7.39 -21.47 4.60
N ALA A 60 -6.25 -20.87 5.00
CA ALA A 60 -6.09 -20.30 6.35
C ALA A 60 -6.57 -18.84 6.47
N HIS A 61 -7.10 -18.26 5.38
CA HIS A 61 -7.69 -16.92 5.35
C HIS A 61 -6.79 -15.79 5.89
N THR A 62 -5.46 -15.95 5.84
CA THR A 62 -4.50 -15.09 6.56
C THR A 62 -4.71 -13.59 6.31
N ARG A 63 -4.87 -13.19 5.04
CA ARG A 63 -5.15 -11.81 4.61
C ARG A 63 -6.53 -11.32 5.09
N MET A 64 -7.54 -12.19 5.05
CA MET A 64 -8.91 -11.87 5.49
C MET A 64 -9.01 -11.76 7.03
N ASN A 65 -8.30 -12.62 7.76
CA ASN A 65 -8.31 -12.73 9.22
C ASN A 65 -7.58 -11.60 9.96
N LYS A 66 -6.83 -10.74 9.25
CA LYS A 66 -6.31 -9.46 9.80
C LYS A 66 -7.39 -8.61 10.50
N PHE A 67 -8.65 -8.70 10.06
CA PHE A 67 -9.82 -8.13 10.75
C PHE A 67 -10.67 -9.24 11.37
N ARG A 68 -10.40 -9.57 12.63
CA ARG A 68 -11.03 -10.68 13.37
C ARG A 68 -12.57 -10.63 13.43
N THR A 69 -13.20 -9.45 13.31
CA THR A 69 -14.67 -9.31 13.34
C THR A 69 -15.36 -9.82 12.08
N VAL A 70 -14.66 -9.89 10.93
CA VAL A 70 -15.22 -10.33 9.64
C VAL A 70 -14.59 -11.65 9.18
N GLY A 71 -13.34 -11.92 9.57
CA GLY A 71 -12.55 -13.06 9.09
C GLY A 71 -13.23 -14.42 9.24
N TRP A 72 -13.68 -14.77 10.45
CA TRP A 72 -14.29 -16.08 10.72
C TRP A 72 -15.63 -16.28 9.99
N ALA A 73 -16.50 -15.26 9.96
CA ALA A 73 -17.78 -15.33 9.27
C ALA A 73 -17.61 -15.46 7.74
N HIS A 74 -16.60 -14.78 7.18
CA HIS A 74 -16.21 -14.96 5.78
C HIS A 74 -15.60 -16.34 5.51
N TRP A 75 -14.80 -16.87 6.44
CA TRP A 75 -14.22 -18.21 6.33
C TRP A 75 -15.30 -19.29 6.31
N LEU A 76 -16.29 -19.22 7.22
CA LEU A 76 -17.44 -20.13 7.22
C LEU A 76 -18.21 -20.11 5.88
N VAL A 77 -18.46 -18.92 5.32
CA VAL A 77 -19.13 -18.79 4.02
C VAL A 77 -18.26 -19.30 2.87
N MET A 78 -16.94 -19.13 2.92
CA MET A 78 -16.02 -19.67 1.92
C MET A 78 -15.97 -21.20 1.96
N VAL A 79 -15.84 -21.79 3.14
CA VAL A 79 -15.83 -23.25 3.32
C VAL A 79 -17.20 -23.84 2.94
N GLY A 80 -18.29 -23.18 3.32
CA GLY A 80 -19.65 -23.54 2.90
C GLY A 80 -19.84 -23.51 1.38
N PHE A 81 -19.34 -22.48 0.70
CA PHE A 81 -19.45 -22.34 -0.75
C PHE A 81 -18.61 -23.38 -1.52
N LEU A 82 -17.33 -23.56 -1.16
CA LEU A 82 -16.44 -24.50 -1.86
C LEU A 82 -16.74 -25.95 -1.47
N GLY A 83 -16.92 -26.23 -0.17
CA GLY A 83 -17.21 -27.55 0.37
C GLY A 83 -18.65 -28.01 0.13
N GLY A 84 -19.58 -27.08 -0.09
CA GLY A 84 -20.98 -27.35 -0.40
C GLY A 84 -21.25 -27.65 -1.87
N PHE A 85 -20.26 -27.48 -2.76
CA PHE A 85 -20.40 -27.74 -4.20
C PHE A 85 -20.86 -29.19 -4.51
N PRO A 86 -20.33 -30.26 -3.86
CA PRO A 86 -20.88 -31.61 -4.01
C PRO A 86 -22.33 -31.77 -3.52
N LEU A 87 -22.71 -31.06 -2.45
CA LEU A 87 -24.07 -31.06 -1.88
C LEU A 87 -25.06 -30.26 -2.75
N TYR A 88 -24.56 -29.34 -3.59
CA TYR A 88 -25.32 -28.72 -4.67
C TYR A 88 -25.55 -29.72 -5.82
N PHE A 89 -24.54 -30.49 -6.24
CA PHE A 89 -24.75 -31.54 -7.24
C PHE A 89 -25.63 -32.70 -6.75
N GLU A 90 -25.59 -33.04 -5.45
CA GLU A 90 -26.50 -34.03 -4.85
C GLU A 90 -27.97 -33.62 -5.02
N SER A 91 -28.27 -32.31 -5.01
CA SER A 91 -29.63 -31.78 -5.18
C SER A 91 -30.24 -32.11 -6.54
N TYR A 92 -29.43 -32.33 -7.58
CA TYR A 92 -29.92 -32.76 -8.90
C TYR A 92 -30.61 -34.11 -8.77
N GLY A 93 -29.93 -35.10 -8.18
CA GLY A 93 -30.52 -36.42 -7.93
C GLY A 93 -31.73 -36.35 -7.00
N GLN A 94 -31.65 -35.52 -5.95
CA GLN A 94 -32.73 -35.34 -4.96
C GLN A 94 -34.01 -34.71 -5.55
N THR A 95 -33.91 -33.92 -6.64
CA THR A 95 -35.12 -33.45 -7.34
C THR A 95 -35.90 -34.56 -8.03
N PHE A 96 -35.24 -35.58 -8.60
CA PHE A 96 -35.91 -36.72 -9.23
C PHE A 96 -36.28 -37.80 -8.20
N ASN A 97 -35.34 -38.18 -7.34
CA ASN A 97 -35.50 -39.15 -6.28
C ASN A 97 -35.13 -38.53 -4.91
N PRO A 98 -36.09 -38.17 -4.05
CA PRO A 98 -35.81 -37.44 -2.80
C PRO A 98 -34.91 -38.19 -1.80
N GLU A 99 -34.81 -39.52 -1.91
CA GLU A 99 -33.91 -40.34 -1.10
C GLU A 99 -32.43 -40.20 -1.52
N PHE A 100 -32.15 -39.70 -2.73
CA PHE A 100 -30.82 -39.70 -3.35
C PHE A 100 -29.71 -39.10 -2.48
N HIS A 101 -28.54 -39.73 -2.60
CA HIS A 101 -27.28 -39.41 -1.96
C HIS A 101 -26.14 -39.94 -2.85
N TRP A 102 -24.89 -39.56 -2.56
CA TRP A 102 -23.74 -40.11 -3.30
C TRP A 102 -23.50 -41.59 -2.95
N PRO A 103 -23.48 -42.54 -3.91
CA PRO A 103 -23.49 -43.99 -3.62
C PRO A 103 -22.31 -44.57 -2.81
N ILE A 104 -21.21 -43.82 -2.65
CA ILE A 104 -19.99 -44.28 -1.95
C ILE A 104 -19.83 -43.59 -0.58
N ILE A 105 -20.29 -42.35 -0.45
CA ILE A 105 -20.01 -41.49 0.72
C ILE A 105 -21.26 -40.99 1.43
N GLY A 106 -22.43 -41.01 0.78
CA GLY A 106 -23.64 -40.34 1.23
C GLY A 106 -24.10 -40.72 2.62
N ASP A 107 -24.18 -42.03 2.90
CA ASP A 107 -24.67 -42.55 4.19
C ASP A 107 -23.57 -42.64 5.27
N THR A 108 -22.38 -42.12 4.99
CA THR A 108 -21.28 -42.17 5.96
C THR A 108 -21.43 -41.09 7.02
N PHE A 109 -21.12 -41.43 8.27
CA PHE A 109 -21.12 -40.50 9.40
C PHE A 109 -20.37 -39.19 9.11
N LEU A 110 -19.25 -39.26 8.38
CA LEU A 110 -18.46 -38.09 7.99
C LEU A 110 -19.17 -37.21 6.95
N TRP A 111 -19.95 -37.77 6.03
CA TRP A 111 -20.75 -36.98 5.07
C TRP A 111 -21.93 -36.29 5.74
N HIS A 112 -22.64 -37.02 6.59
CA HIS A 112 -23.70 -36.45 7.42
C HIS A 112 -23.19 -35.28 8.26
N LEU A 113 -22.06 -35.47 8.98
CA LEU A 113 -21.43 -34.42 9.77
C LEU A 113 -20.89 -33.25 8.91
N TRP A 114 -20.47 -33.50 7.68
CA TRP A 114 -20.03 -32.47 6.73
C TRP A 114 -21.19 -31.57 6.30
N ASP A 115 -22.31 -32.13 5.81
CA ASP A 115 -23.51 -31.35 5.44
C ASP A 115 -24.08 -30.58 6.65
N GLU A 116 -24.04 -31.18 7.85
CA GLU A 116 -24.45 -30.53 9.10
C GLU A 116 -23.62 -29.27 9.40
N ILE A 117 -22.29 -29.40 9.41
CA ILE A 117 -21.36 -28.31 9.72
C ILE A 117 -21.40 -27.24 8.62
N LEU A 118 -21.51 -27.63 7.35
CA LEU A 118 -21.57 -26.67 6.24
C LEU A 118 -22.90 -25.91 6.21
N GLY A 119 -24.04 -26.56 6.40
CA GLY A 119 -25.35 -25.91 6.45
C GLY A 119 -25.42 -24.87 7.56
N ILE A 120 -25.11 -25.28 8.81
CA ILE A 120 -25.10 -24.39 9.98
C ILE A 120 -24.05 -23.28 9.80
N GLY A 121 -22.82 -23.63 9.40
CA GLY A 121 -21.73 -22.69 9.22
C GLY A 121 -22.01 -21.63 8.16
N THR A 122 -22.60 -22.02 7.02
CA THR A 122 -22.99 -21.10 5.96
C THR A 122 -24.05 -20.12 6.44
N VAL A 123 -25.11 -20.60 7.11
CA VAL A 123 -26.20 -19.75 7.62
C VAL A 123 -25.70 -18.78 8.70
N VAL A 124 -24.95 -19.27 9.69
CA VAL A 124 -24.38 -18.42 10.77
C VAL A 124 -23.41 -17.38 10.19
N GLY A 125 -22.54 -17.80 9.25
CA GLY A 125 -21.60 -16.92 8.58
C GLY A 125 -22.28 -15.83 7.76
N ILE A 126 -23.24 -16.18 6.88
CA ILE A 126 -23.89 -15.21 6.00
C ILE A 126 -24.81 -14.25 6.76
N VAL A 127 -25.56 -14.72 7.75
CA VAL A 127 -26.37 -13.85 8.62
C VAL A 127 -25.47 -12.86 9.37
N THR A 128 -24.31 -13.31 9.86
CA THR A 128 -23.32 -12.41 10.49
C THR A 128 -22.79 -11.36 9.51
N LEU A 129 -22.46 -11.75 8.27
CA LEU A 129 -21.99 -10.80 7.24
C LEU A 129 -23.07 -9.78 6.83
N ILE A 130 -24.33 -10.22 6.69
CA ILE A 130 -25.49 -9.36 6.41
C ILE A 130 -25.66 -8.33 7.55
N VAL A 131 -25.67 -8.78 8.82
CA VAL A 131 -25.76 -7.87 9.98
C VAL A 131 -24.60 -6.87 9.98
N ILE A 132 -23.37 -7.31 9.73
CA ILE A 132 -22.20 -6.42 9.63
C ILE A 132 -22.36 -5.43 8.46
N ARG A 133 -22.93 -5.82 7.32
CA ARG A 133 -23.22 -4.89 6.20
C ARG A 133 -24.23 -3.83 6.61
N GLN A 134 -25.34 -4.21 7.24
CA GLN A 134 -26.39 -3.26 7.63
C GLN A 134 -25.91 -2.28 8.70
N LEU A 135 -25.12 -2.74 9.69
CA LEU A 135 -24.49 -1.88 10.69
C LEU A 135 -23.48 -0.87 10.09
N ASN A 136 -22.92 -1.18 8.92
CA ASN A 136 -21.95 -0.33 8.21
C ASN A 136 -22.54 0.36 6.97
N HIS A 137 -23.87 0.36 6.77
CA HIS A 137 -24.46 0.83 5.52
C HIS A 137 -24.32 2.36 5.35
N PRO A 138 -24.01 2.89 4.15
CA PRO A 138 -23.96 4.33 3.84
C PRO A 138 -25.32 5.05 3.87
N ARG A 139 -26.34 4.52 4.59
CA ARG A 139 -27.64 5.20 4.82
C ARG A 139 -27.53 6.39 5.79
N LYS A 140 -26.37 6.57 6.45
CA LYS A 140 -26.07 7.69 7.34
C LYS A 140 -24.94 8.53 6.71
N PRO A 141 -25.23 9.68 6.08
CA PRO A 141 -24.23 10.43 5.31
C PRO A 141 -23.09 10.99 6.17
N GLU A 142 -23.36 11.26 7.46
CA GLU A 142 -22.38 11.63 8.49
C GLU A 142 -21.24 10.62 8.70
N ARG A 143 -21.33 9.41 8.13
CA ARG A 143 -20.34 8.35 8.31
C ARG A 143 -19.74 7.94 6.98
N LEU A 144 -18.43 8.12 6.84
CA LEU A 144 -17.58 7.61 5.76
C LEU A 144 -17.54 6.07 5.75
N SER A 145 -18.64 5.45 5.31
CA SER A 145 -18.77 4.00 5.20
C SER A 145 -17.81 3.43 4.16
N ARG A 146 -17.11 2.34 4.52
CA ARG A 146 -16.33 1.52 3.57
C ARG A 146 -17.15 0.95 2.40
N PHE A 147 -18.47 0.85 2.57
CA PHE A 147 -19.40 0.41 1.53
C PHE A 147 -20.04 1.56 0.75
N GLY A 148 -19.67 2.84 1.00
CA GLY A 148 -20.07 3.97 0.15
C GLY A 148 -19.60 3.74 -1.29
N GLY A 149 -20.51 3.77 -2.26
CA GLY A 149 -20.24 3.43 -3.66
C GLY A 149 -19.96 1.95 -3.96
N SER A 150 -20.39 1.01 -3.09
CA SER A 150 -20.46 -0.43 -3.46
C SER A 150 -21.81 -0.77 -4.11
N ASN A 151 -21.84 -1.76 -5.00
CA ASN A 151 -23.05 -2.23 -5.68
C ASN A 151 -23.93 -3.05 -4.73
N PHE A 152 -24.91 -2.38 -4.10
CA PHE A 152 -25.81 -3.00 -3.14
C PHE A 152 -26.79 -4.00 -3.76
N ILE A 153 -27.18 -3.84 -5.03
CA ILE A 153 -28.04 -4.82 -5.71
C ILE A 153 -27.28 -6.14 -5.83
N ALA A 154 -26.06 -6.11 -6.37
CA ALA A 154 -25.19 -7.28 -6.44
C ALA A 154 -24.95 -7.90 -5.05
N ALA A 155 -24.66 -7.06 -4.04
CA ALA A 155 -24.41 -7.54 -2.69
C ALA A 155 -25.62 -8.26 -2.08
N TYR A 156 -26.81 -7.66 -2.08
CA TYR A 156 -28.01 -8.26 -1.49
C TYR A 156 -28.49 -9.48 -2.28
N THR A 157 -28.45 -9.47 -3.62
CA THR A 157 -28.79 -10.66 -4.42
C THR A 157 -27.88 -11.84 -4.08
N ILE A 158 -26.57 -11.59 -3.96
CA ILE A 158 -25.59 -12.63 -3.62
C ILE A 158 -25.71 -13.09 -2.17
N GLU A 159 -26.01 -12.20 -1.22
CA GLU A 159 -26.20 -12.57 0.19
C GLU A 159 -27.49 -13.38 0.39
N SER A 160 -28.58 -13.05 -0.31
CA SER A 160 -29.80 -13.84 -0.33
C SER A 160 -29.58 -15.24 -0.93
N ILE A 161 -28.84 -15.34 -2.04
CA ILE A 161 -28.48 -16.64 -2.65
C ILE A 161 -27.70 -17.51 -1.67
N VAL A 162 -26.64 -16.98 -1.04
CA VAL A 162 -25.82 -17.76 -0.09
C VAL A 162 -26.63 -18.18 1.14
N LEU A 163 -27.58 -17.36 1.60
CA LEU A 163 -28.53 -17.74 2.64
C LEU A 163 -29.48 -18.86 2.19
N VAL A 164 -29.99 -18.81 0.95
CA VAL A 164 -30.83 -19.88 0.38
C VAL A 164 -30.06 -21.18 0.17
N GLU A 165 -28.78 -21.14 -0.24
CA GLU A 165 -27.95 -22.36 -0.31
C GLU A 165 -27.73 -22.99 1.07
N GLY A 166 -27.36 -22.19 2.08
CA GLY A 166 -27.13 -22.68 3.45
C GLY A 166 -28.40 -23.22 4.10
N LEU A 167 -29.54 -22.52 3.94
CA LEU A 167 -30.85 -23.04 4.37
C LEU A 167 -31.26 -24.26 3.54
N GLY A 168 -30.91 -24.33 2.26
CA GLY A 168 -31.17 -25.46 1.37
C GLY A 168 -30.44 -26.73 1.80
N MET A 169 -29.20 -26.64 2.29
CA MET A 169 -28.49 -27.76 2.95
C MET A 169 -29.30 -28.27 4.14
N VAL A 170 -29.57 -27.39 5.11
CA VAL A 170 -30.32 -27.70 6.34
C VAL A 170 -31.69 -28.31 6.03
N LEU A 171 -32.49 -27.70 5.13
CA LEU A 171 -33.87 -28.09 4.86
C LEU A 171 -33.98 -29.38 4.04
N VAL A 172 -33.11 -29.60 3.05
CA VAL A 172 -33.06 -30.88 2.33
C VAL A 172 -32.75 -32.02 3.31
N LYS A 173 -31.70 -31.86 4.12
CA LYS A 173 -31.27 -32.89 5.08
C LYS A 173 -32.35 -33.15 6.14
N SER A 174 -32.89 -32.10 6.75
CA SER A 174 -33.98 -32.20 7.74
C SER A 174 -35.24 -32.84 7.13
N GLY A 175 -35.55 -32.54 5.87
CA GLY A 175 -36.66 -33.15 5.15
C GLY A 175 -36.45 -34.62 4.83
N LYS A 176 -35.22 -35.06 4.50
CA LYS A 176 -34.90 -36.49 4.38
C LYS A 176 -35.12 -37.21 5.70
N LEU A 177 -34.60 -36.65 6.80
CA LEU A 177 -34.77 -37.20 8.16
C LEU A 177 -36.25 -37.26 8.59
N SER A 178 -37.07 -36.23 8.29
CA SER A 178 -38.50 -36.24 8.63
C SER A 178 -39.33 -37.20 7.78
N THR A 179 -38.84 -37.59 6.60
CA THR A 179 -39.59 -38.38 5.62
C THR A 179 -39.21 -39.86 5.62
N PHE A 180 -37.92 -40.17 5.76
CA PHE A 180 -37.37 -41.53 5.65
C PHE A 180 -36.81 -42.04 6.99
N GLY A 181 -36.75 -41.18 8.03
CA GLY A 181 -36.11 -41.49 9.29
C GLY A 181 -34.59 -41.52 9.20
N GLY A 182 -33.96 -42.32 10.06
CA GLY A 182 -32.50 -42.41 10.16
C GLY A 182 -31.87 -41.19 10.83
N GLY A 183 -30.62 -40.91 10.47
CA GLY A 183 -29.77 -39.93 11.15
C GLY A 183 -29.17 -40.47 12.46
N HIS A 184 -28.07 -39.85 12.90
CA HIS A 184 -27.34 -40.23 14.09
C HIS A 184 -26.96 -38.99 14.89
N VAL A 185 -27.23 -39.02 16.21
CA VAL A 185 -27.27 -37.82 17.07
C VAL A 185 -25.96 -37.01 17.05
N ALA A 186 -24.79 -37.62 16.83
CA ALA A 186 -23.51 -36.91 16.76
C ALA A 186 -23.14 -36.33 15.36
N SER A 187 -23.87 -36.69 14.30
CA SER A 187 -23.67 -36.19 12.92
C SER A 187 -24.83 -35.34 12.40
N ASP A 188 -25.97 -35.39 13.06
CA ASP A 188 -27.25 -34.81 12.60
C ASP A 188 -27.92 -33.98 13.71
N PHE A 189 -27.11 -33.50 14.66
CA PHE A 189 -27.53 -32.93 15.96
C PHE A 189 -28.51 -31.74 15.88
N PHE A 190 -28.50 -30.98 14.80
CA PHE A 190 -29.38 -29.84 14.57
C PHE A 190 -30.49 -30.21 13.57
N THR A 191 -30.16 -30.88 12.47
CA THR A 191 -31.16 -31.26 11.44
C THR A 191 -32.16 -32.31 11.92
N MET A 192 -31.80 -33.20 12.87
CA MET A 192 -32.78 -34.06 13.57
C MET A 192 -33.79 -33.28 14.42
N ASN A 193 -33.42 -32.09 14.92
CA ASN A 193 -34.33 -31.22 15.67
C ASN A 193 -35.20 -30.37 14.74
N VAL A 194 -34.65 -29.89 13.62
CA VAL A 194 -35.43 -29.21 12.57
C VAL A 194 -36.40 -30.18 11.89
N ALA A 195 -36.03 -31.45 11.71
CA ALA A 195 -36.89 -32.50 11.13
C ALA A 195 -38.20 -32.71 11.91
N GLN A 196 -38.21 -32.52 13.24
CA GLN A 196 -39.43 -32.62 14.07
C GLN A 196 -40.46 -31.51 13.77
N LEU A 197 -40.05 -30.44 13.09
CA LEU A 197 -40.91 -29.32 12.68
C LEU A 197 -41.42 -29.47 11.23
N LEU A 198 -41.04 -30.54 10.53
CA LEU A 198 -41.33 -30.76 9.12
C LEU A 198 -42.22 -31.98 8.91
N PRO A 199 -43.24 -31.93 8.04
CA PRO A 199 -44.05 -33.10 7.72
C PRO A 199 -43.24 -34.14 6.94
N ALA A 200 -43.54 -35.42 7.14
CA ALA A 200 -43.02 -36.50 6.30
C ALA A 200 -43.57 -36.36 4.87
N SER A 201 -42.72 -36.00 3.90
CA SER A 201 -43.16 -35.73 2.53
C SER A 201 -42.01 -35.85 1.51
N PRO A 202 -41.99 -36.90 0.68
CA PRO A 202 -40.97 -37.05 -0.38
C PRO A 202 -40.99 -35.89 -1.38
N ILE A 203 -42.16 -35.29 -1.63
CA ILE A 203 -42.30 -34.12 -2.51
C ILE A 203 -41.62 -32.88 -1.89
N MET A 204 -41.72 -32.68 -0.57
CA MET A 204 -41.10 -31.54 0.12
C MET A 204 -39.56 -31.58 -0.02
N VAL A 205 -38.96 -32.77 0.11
CA VAL A 205 -37.51 -32.94 -0.07
C VAL A 205 -37.07 -32.56 -1.49
N SER A 206 -37.77 -33.06 -2.52
CA SER A 206 -37.48 -32.68 -3.91
C SER A 206 -37.75 -31.20 -4.20
N VAL A 207 -38.70 -30.56 -3.51
CA VAL A 207 -38.93 -29.11 -3.61
C VAL A 207 -37.81 -28.30 -2.95
N PHE A 208 -37.32 -28.68 -1.77
CA PHE A 208 -36.16 -28.03 -1.15
C PHE A 208 -34.90 -28.20 -2.01
N ALA A 209 -34.68 -29.40 -2.56
CA ALA A 209 -33.58 -29.67 -3.49
C ALA A 209 -33.71 -28.84 -4.78
N PHE A 210 -34.92 -28.68 -5.32
CA PHE A 210 -35.19 -27.85 -6.49
C PHE A 210 -34.93 -26.37 -6.23
N ILE A 211 -35.36 -25.83 -5.07
CA ILE A 211 -35.10 -24.44 -4.67
C ILE A 211 -33.58 -24.18 -4.57
N LYS A 212 -32.83 -25.09 -3.94
CA LYS A 212 -31.36 -25.05 -3.85
C LYS A 212 -30.72 -25.08 -5.24
N MET A 213 -31.09 -26.05 -6.09
CA MET A 213 -30.55 -26.18 -7.44
C MET A 213 -30.84 -24.95 -8.32
N VAL A 214 -32.06 -24.40 -8.24
CA VAL A 214 -32.45 -23.19 -9.01
C VAL A 214 -31.79 -21.93 -8.44
N SER A 215 -31.53 -21.84 -7.14
CA SER A 215 -30.76 -20.76 -6.52
C SER A 215 -29.29 -20.75 -7.00
N GLY A 216 -28.59 -21.89 -6.94
CA GLY A 216 -27.24 -22.02 -7.48
C GLY A 216 -27.16 -21.86 -9.01
N GLY A 217 -28.20 -22.29 -9.74
CA GLY A 217 -28.33 -21.98 -11.18
C GLY A 217 -28.52 -20.48 -11.44
N MET A 218 -29.36 -19.80 -10.65
CA MET A 218 -29.57 -18.35 -10.75
C MET A 218 -28.26 -17.58 -10.48
N PHE A 219 -27.46 -18.03 -9.51
CA PHE A 219 -26.11 -17.51 -9.26
C PHE A 219 -25.22 -17.60 -10.52
N LEU A 220 -25.07 -18.80 -11.10
CA LEU A 220 -24.23 -19.01 -12.29
C LEU A 220 -24.72 -18.17 -13.49
N MET A 221 -26.04 -18.11 -13.71
CA MET A 221 -26.63 -17.30 -14.76
C MET A 221 -26.33 -15.81 -14.58
N LEU A 222 -26.54 -15.27 -13.37
CA LEU A 222 -26.31 -13.85 -13.06
C LEU A 222 -24.83 -13.48 -13.16
N VAL A 223 -23.94 -14.31 -12.60
CA VAL A 223 -22.48 -14.16 -12.70
C VAL A 223 -22.05 -14.05 -14.16
N GLY A 224 -22.49 -14.99 -15.01
CA GLY A 224 -22.20 -14.98 -16.45
C GLY A 224 -22.64 -13.72 -17.20
N ARG A 225 -23.75 -13.09 -16.78
CA ARG A 225 -24.31 -11.87 -17.41
C ARG A 225 -23.83 -10.55 -16.79
N LYS A 226 -23.19 -10.58 -15.62
CA LYS A 226 -22.80 -9.38 -14.84
C LYS A 226 -21.33 -9.47 -14.41
N LEU A 227 -20.42 -9.30 -15.37
CA LEU A 227 -18.97 -9.39 -15.15
C LEU A 227 -18.44 -8.39 -14.10
N VAL A 228 -19.05 -7.20 -14.02
CA VAL A 228 -18.76 -6.17 -13.01
C VAL A 228 -19.28 -6.48 -11.60
N TRP A 229 -20.00 -7.59 -11.36
CA TRP A 229 -20.41 -7.98 -10.00
C TRP A 229 -19.22 -8.61 -9.26
N GLY A 230 -18.24 -7.81 -8.85
CA GLY A 230 -17.03 -8.28 -8.16
C GLY A 230 -17.29 -8.98 -6.82
N VAL A 231 -18.38 -8.63 -6.13
CA VAL A 231 -18.89 -9.36 -4.95
C VAL A 231 -19.34 -10.81 -5.27
N ALA A 232 -19.61 -11.12 -6.54
CA ALA A 232 -19.88 -12.46 -7.03
C ALA A 232 -18.62 -13.09 -7.67
N TRP A 233 -17.90 -12.37 -8.52
CA TRP A 233 -16.79 -12.91 -9.32
C TRP A 233 -15.52 -13.24 -8.53
N HIS A 234 -15.29 -12.66 -7.37
CA HIS A 234 -14.09 -12.96 -6.58
C HIS A 234 -13.99 -14.43 -6.12
N ARG A 235 -15.10 -15.18 -6.08
CA ARG A 235 -15.09 -16.63 -5.79
C ARG A 235 -14.48 -17.47 -6.91
N PHE A 236 -14.16 -16.85 -8.04
CA PHE A 236 -13.43 -17.45 -9.16
C PHE A 236 -12.11 -16.70 -9.41
N ALA A 237 -12.15 -15.37 -9.53
CA ALA A 237 -10.99 -14.56 -9.91
C ALA A 237 -9.89 -14.48 -8.84
N ALA A 238 -10.22 -14.53 -7.55
CA ALA A 238 -9.25 -14.31 -6.47
C ALA A 238 -8.12 -15.35 -6.44
N PHE A 239 -8.41 -16.61 -6.77
CA PHE A 239 -7.41 -17.69 -6.84
C PHE A 239 -6.31 -17.35 -7.84
N PHE A 240 -6.69 -16.89 -9.04
CA PHE A 240 -5.76 -16.52 -10.10
C PHE A 240 -4.99 -15.25 -9.73
N ASN A 241 -5.65 -14.24 -9.17
CA ASN A 241 -4.99 -13.00 -8.81
C ASN A 241 -3.94 -13.19 -7.69
N ILE A 242 -4.25 -14.01 -6.68
CA ILE A 242 -3.32 -14.41 -5.62
C ILE A 242 -2.17 -15.28 -6.17
N TYR A 243 -2.42 -16.11 -7.19
CA TYR A 243 -1.35 -16.86 -7.86
C TYR A 243 -0.40 -15.94 -8.65
N PHE A 244 -0.95 -14.93 -9.34
CA PHE A 244 -0.24 -14.04 -10.25
C PHE A 244 0.29 -12.73 -9.61
N LYS A 245 0.34 -12.60 -8.28
CA LYS A 245 0.96 -11.45 -7.58
C LYS A 245 2.35 -11.11 -8.16
N ARG A 246 2.73 -9.83 -8.11
CA ARG A 246 4.10 -9.37 -8.37
C ARG A 246 5.18 -10.22 -7.70
N ASN A 247 5.11 -10.36 -6.38
CA ASN A 247 6.17 -10.98 -5.59
C ASN A 247 5.88 -12.50 -5.39
N ALA A 248 6.80 -13.36 -5.83
CA ALA A 248 6.60 -14.81 -5.84
C ALA A 248 6.73 -15.50 -4.47
N ASP A 249 7.23 -14.80 -3.46
CA ASP A 249 7.24 -15.24 -2.05
C ASP A 249 5.86 -15.10 -1.37
N GLY A 250 4.90 -14.47 -2.06
CA GLY A 250 3.55 -14.20 -1.57
C GLY A 250 3.41 -12.85 -0.85
N SER A 251 4.49 -12.07 -0.72
CA SER A 251 4.44 -10.73 -0.15
C SER A 251 3.58 -9.77 -1.01
N VAL A 252 3.03 -8.75 -0.36
CA VAL A 252 2.23 -7.71 -1.02
C VAL A 252 3.08 -6.89 -1.99
N ALA A 253 2.48 -6.40 -3.08
CA ALA A 253 3.14 -5.56 -4.09
C ALA A 253 3.47 -4.15 -3.54
N LEU A 254 4.45 -4.09 -2.64
CA LEU A 254 5.08 -2.91 -2.06
C LEU A 254 6.60 -3.11 -2.03
N GLY A 255 7.34 -2.23 -1.35
CA GLY A 255 8.78 -2.06 -1.58
C GLY A 255 8.96 -1.13 -2.77
N ALA A 256 9.61 -1.64 -3.81
CA ALA A 256 9.79 -0.95 -5.09
C ALA A 256 8.45 -0.56 -5.78
N ALA A 257 8.50 0.46 -6.64
CA ALA A 257 7.56 0.60 -7.75
C ALA A 257 7.71 -0.56 -8.76
N LYS A 258 6.61 -0.89 -9.45
CA LYS A 258 6.68 -1.50 -10.79
C LYS A 258 7.52 -0.57 -11.71
N PRO A 259 8.52 -1.06 -12.46
CA PRO A 259 9.19 -0.26 -13.49
C PRO A 259 8.19 0.31 -14.52
N MET A 260 8.59 1.29 -15.33
CA MET A 260 7.78 1.64 -16.51
C MET A 260 7.88 0.49 -17.52
N MET A 261 6.74 0.08 -18.09
CA MET A 261 6.65 -1.14 -18.90
C MET A 261 5.93 -0.88 -20.22
N SER A 262 6.52 -1.31 -21.34
CA SER A 262 5.88 -1.30 -22.66
C SER A 262 6.13 -2.62 -23.38
N GLY A 263 5.13 -3.15 -24.09
CA GLY A 263 5.22 -4.42 -24.83
C GLY A 263 5.63 -5.64 -23.99
N GLY A 264 5.51 -5.56 -22.66
CA GLY A 264 5.99 -6.58 -21.72
C GLY A 264 7.49 -6.52 -21.38
N LYS A 265 8.20 -5.46 -21.78
CA LYS A 265 9.58 -5.13 -21.43
C LYS A 265 9.62 -3.95 -20.44
N VAL A 266 10.74 -3.74 -19.75
CA VAL A 266 11.02 -2.47 -19.06
C VAL A 266 11.36 -1.41 -20.11
N LEU A 267 10.94 -0.16 -19.87
CA LEU A 267 11.16 0.97 -20.76
C LEU A 267 12.29 1.86 -20.22
N GLU A 268 13.46 1.79 -20.87
CA GLU A 268 14.65 2.60 -20.52
C GLU A 268 14.77 3.83 -21.44
N MET A 269 15.32 4.93 -20.92
CA MET A 269 15.33 6.25 -21.55
C MET A 269 15.94 6.28 -22.96
N GLU A 270 16.99 5.50 -23.23
CA GLU A 270 17.67 5.42 -24.53
C GLU A 270 16.91 4.55 -25.55
N SER A 271 15.86 3.87 -25.13
CA SER A 271 15.13 2.85 -25.91
C SER A 271 13.66 3.18 -26.18
N ALA A 272 13.15 4.26 -25.59
CA ALA A 272 11.72 4.54 -25.53
C ALA A 272 11.24 5.36 -26.74
N ASP A 273 10.26 4.84 -27.47
CA ASP A 273 9.69 5.48 -28.66
C ASP A 273 8.26 6.01 -28.38
N PRO A 274 8.00 7.34 -28.36
CA PRO A 274 6.70 7.90 -28.04
C PRO A 274 5.58 7.54 -29.04
N ASP A 275 5.91 7.11 -30.26
CA ASP A 275 4.92 6.71 -31.27
C ASP A 275 4.50 5.23 -31.13
N VAL A 276 5.24 4.43 -30.32
CA VAL A 276 5.07 2.96 -30.24
C VAL A 276 4.90 2.45 -28.81
N ASP A 277 5.57 3.05 -27.82
CA ASP A 277 5.62 2.57 -26.44
C ASP A 277 4.56 3.20 -25.52
N ALA A 278 4.20 2.46 -24.45
CA ALA A 278 3.31 2.93 -23.40
C ALA A 278 4.08 3.57 -22.23
N PHE A 279 4.06 4.90 -22.12
CA PHE A 279 4.75 5.68 -21.08
C PHE A 279 3.93 5.73 -19.79
N GLY A 280 3.51 4.57 -19.28
CA GLY A 280 2.46 4.45 -18.26
C GLY A 280 1.12 4.05 -18.87
N ALA A 281 0.01 4.50 -18.29
CA ALA A 281 -1.34 4.13 -18.73
C ALA A 281 -2.26 5.34 -18.93
N GLY A 282 -2.55 5.66 -20.20
CA GLY A 282 -3.54 6.66 -20.63
C GLY A 282 -4.87 6.05 -21.10
N LYS A 283 -4.87 4.75 -21.39
CA LYS A 283 -6.03 3.93 -21.76
C LYS A 283 -5.93 2.54 -21.12
N VAL A 284 -7.03 1.80 -21.04
CA VAL A 284 -7.06 0.49 -20.35
C VAL A 284 -6.20 -0.59 -21.04
N GLU A 285 -5.88 -0.39 -22.31
CA GLU A 285 -5.04 -1.27 -23.12
C GLU A 285 -3.54 -1.18 -22.78
N ASP A 286 -3.11 -0.10 -22.11
CA ASP A 286 -1.72 0.09 -21.66
C ASP A 286 -1.41 -0.70 -20.38
N PHE A 287 -2.43 -0.92 -19.55
CA PHE A 287 -2.35 -1.79 -18.40
C PHE A 287 -2.06 -3.23 -18.83
N SER A 288 -1.28 -3.97 -18.04
CA SER A 288 -1.02 -5.38 -18.34
C SER A 288 -2.25 -6.24 -18.12
N TRP A 289 -2.29 -7.45 -18.68
CA TRP A 289 -3.35 -8.41 -18.38
C TRP A 289 -3.48 -8.71 -16.86
N LYS A 290 -2.41 -8.56 -16.07
CA LYS A 290 -2.45 -8.72 -14.61
C LYS A 290 -3.10 -7.50 -13.93
N ASP A 291 -2.87 -6.30 -14.43
CA ASP A 291 -3.55 -5.09 -13.96
C ASP A 291 -5.07 -5.16 -14.31
N LEU A 292 -5.43 -5.69 -15.50
CA LEU A 292 -6.82 -5.95 -15.88
C LEU A 292 -7.48 -7.08 -15.06
N LEU A 293 -6.72 -8.09 -14.64
CA LEU A 293 -7.18 -9.11 -13.69
C LEU A 293 -7.39 -8.50 -12.29
N ASP A 294 -6.53 -7.59 -11.85
CA ASP A 294 -6.64 -6.89 -10.58
C ASP A 294 -7.96 -6.12 -10.45
N ILE A 295 -8.24 -5.24 -11.41
CA ILE A 295 -9.49 -4.45 -11.39
C ILE A 295 -10.73 -5.34 -11.48
N THR A 296 -10.66 -6.41 -12.29
CA THR A 296 -11.71 -7.45 -12.39
C THR A 296 -11.95 -8.16 -11.05
N THR A 297 -10.91 -8.39 -10.25
CA THR A 297 -10.98 -9.15 -8.99
C THR A 297 -11.51 -8.33 -7.81
N CYS A 298 -11.79 -7.03 -7.99
CA CYS A 298 -12.24 -6.13 -6.92
C CYS A 298 -13.52 -6.62 -6.20
N THR A 299 -13.36 -7.05 -4.94
CA THR A 299 -14.44 -7.64 -4.11
C THR A 299 -15.44 -6.62 -3.56
N GLU A 300 -15.21 -5.32 -3.81
CA GLU A 300 -15.95 -4.18 -3.25
C GLU A 300 -16.04 -4.13 -1.70
N CYS A 301 -15.21 -4.91 -1.00
CA CYS A 301 -15.26 -5.03 0.48
C CYS A 301 -14.86 -3.75 1.24
N GLY A 302 -14.24 -2.77 0.57
CA GLY A 302 -13.90 -1.47 1.12
C GLY A 302 -12.78 -1.44 2.17
N ARG A 303 -12.03 -2.53 2.39
CA ARG A 303 -10.90 -2.53 3.34
C ARG A 303 -9.86 -1.47 2.96
N CYS A 304 -9.44 -1.45 1.69
CA CYS A 304 -8.54 -0.44 1.12
C CYS A 304 -9.07 1.00 1.25
N GLN A 305 -10.39 1.21 1.12
CA GLN A 305 -11.06 2.51 1.35
C GLN A 305 -10.99 2.93 2.82
N SER A 306 -11.37 2.04 3.75
CA SER A 306 -11.33 2.32 5.20
C SER A 306 -9.94 2.56 5.78
N GLN A 307 -8.88 2.22 5.04
CA GLN A 307 -7.49 2.38 5.45
C GLN A 307 -6.73 3.42 4.61
N CYS A 308 -7.40 4.06 3.64
CA CYS A 308 -6.81 5.13 2.84
C CYS A 308 -6.79 6.44 3.66
N PRO A 309 -5.65 7.16 3.73
CA PRO A 309 -5.60 8.43 4.45
C PRO A 309 -6.38 9.55 3.73
N ALA A 310 -6.44 9.52 2.39
CA ALA A 310 -7.19 10.49 1.60
C ALA A 310 -8.70 10.36 1.83
N TRP A 311 -9.25 9.15 1.66
CA TRP A 311 -10.68 8.89 1.92
C TRP A 311 -11.10 9.31 3.33
N ASN A 312 -10.34 8.91 4.36
CA ASN A 312 -10.69 9.21 5.75
C ASN A 312 -10.60 10.71 6.09
N THR A 313 -9.89 11.52 5.29
CA THR A 313 -9.83 12.98 5.44
C THR A 313 -10.76 13.76 4.51
N GLY A 314 -11.67 13.06 3.82
CA GLY A 314 -12.71 13.68 2.98
C GLY A 314 -12.26 14.06 1.55
N LYS A 315 -11.14 13.51 1.07
CA LYS A 315 -10.68 13.66 -0.32
C LYS A 315 -11.39 12.66 -1.25
N PRO A 316 -11.51 12.97 -2.56
CA PRO A 316 -12.26 12.13 -3.50
C PRO A 316 -11.64 10.73 -3.71
N LEU A 317 -10.34 10.54 -3.43
CA LEU A 317 -9.69 9.23 -3.55
C LEU A 317 -10.18 8.20 -2.52
N SER A 318 -11.05 7.30 -2.99
CA SER A 318 -11.15 5.94 -2.48
C SER A 318 -10.43 4.97 -3.41
N PRO A 319 -9.43 4.19 -2.92
CA PRO A 319 -8.79 3.14 -3.70
C PRO A 319 -9.75 2.02 -4.13
N LYS A 320 -10.91 1.85 -3.46
CA LYS A 320 -11.97 0.95 -3.95
C LYS A 320 -12.66 1.56 -5.17
N LEU A 321 -13.02 2.83 -5.09
CA LEU A 321 -13.80 3.50 -6.15
C LEU A 321 -12.97 3.69 -7.42
N LEU A 322 -11.70 4.08 -7.29
CA LEU A 322 -10.75 4.11 -8.42
C LEU A 322 -10.70 2.75 -9.14
N ILE A 323 -10.51 1.66 -8.39
CA ILE A 323 -10.43 0.31 -8.97
C ILE A 323 -11.77 -0.14 -9.58
N THR A 324 -12.92 0.22 -9.00
CA THR A 324 -14.22 -0.07 -9.63
C THR A 324 -14.51 0.79 -10.85
N SER A 325 -14.09 2.07 -10.89
CA SER A 325 -14.23 2.92 -12.08
C SER A 325 -13.40 2.36 -13.24
N LEU A 326 -12.14 1.98 -12.99
CA LEU A 326 -11.29 1.30 -13.97
C LEU A 326 -11.96 -0.01 -14.46
N ARG A 327 -12.40 -0.88 -13.54
CA ARG A 327 -13.10 -2.13 -13.88
C ARG A 327 -14.33 -1.89 -14.75
N ASP A 328 -15.19 -0.98 -14.34
CA ASP A 328 -16.51 -0.77 -14.96
C ASP A 328 -16.35 -0.11 -16.33
N HIS A 329 -15.39 0.81 -16.49
CA HIS A 329 -14.94 1.32 -17.79
C HIS A 329 -14.36 0.21 -18.68
N THR A 330 -13.41 -0.62 -18.20
CA THR A 330 -12.86 -1.74 -18.99
C THR A 330 -13.95 -2.68 -19.51
N TYR A 331 -15.01 -2.96 -18.73
CA TYR A 331 -16.13 -3.79 -19.19
C TYR A 331 -17.16 -3.05 -20.04
N ALA A 332 -17.26 -1.73 -19.96
CA ALA A 332 -18.09 -0.90 -20.84
C ALA A 332 -17.42 -0.69 -22.22
N LYS A 333 -16.10 -0.40 -22.22
CA LYS A 333 -15.22 -0.30 -23.39
C LYS A 333 -14.94 -1.66 -24.06
N ALA A 334 -15.20 -2.78 -23.39
CA ALA A 334 -14.98 -4.13 -23.92
C ALA A 334 -15.48 -4.44 -25.36
N PRO A 335 -16.60 -3.89 -25.88
CA PRO A 335 -16.99 -4.07 -27.28
C PRO A 335 -15.96 -3.46 -28.25
N TYR A 336 -15.48 -2.25 -27.95
CA TYR A 336 -14.44 -1.55 -28.70
C TYR A 336 -13.11 -2.32 -28.67
N LEU A 337 -12.70 -2.81 -27.49
CA LEU A 337 -11.50 -3.65 -27.33
C LEU A 337 -11.54 -4.93 -28.19
N LEU A 338 -12.72 -5.56 -28.28
CA LEU A 338 -12.88 -6.87 -28.92
C LEU A 338 -13.30 -6.78 -30.40
N ALA A 339 -13.56 -5.58 -30.93
CA ALA A 339 -13.77 -5.34 -32.36
C ALA A 339 -12.45 -5.23 -33.15
N GLY A 340 -11.37 -4.80 -32.49
CA GLY A 340 -10.08 -4.56 -33.14
C GLY A 340 -10.17 -3.44 -34.18
N GLU A 341 -9.72 -3.72 -35.40
CA GLU A 341 -9.76 -2.78 -36.52
C GLU A 341 -11.19 -2.60 -37.10
N ASP A 342 -12.03 -3.65 -37.05
CA ASP A 342 -13.38 -3.65 -37.63
C ASP A 342 -14.41 -3.02 -36.68
N LYS A 343 -14.25 -1.72 -36.44
CA LYS A 343 -15.17 -0.91 -35.62
C LYS A 343 -16.52 -0.65 -36.31
N SER A 344 -16.74 -1.12 -37.54
CA SER A 344 -17.95 -0.85 -38.35
C SER A 344 -19.26 -1.34 -37.75
N LYS A 345 -19.19 -2.20 -36.72
CA LYS A 345 -20.34 -2.82 -36.04
C LYS A 345 -20.62 -2.22 -34.65
N LEU A 346 -19.81 -1.27 -34.20
CA LEU A 346 -19.99 -0.58 -32.92
C LEU A 346 -21.07 0.50 -33.05
N SER A 347 -21.83 0.70 -31.99
CA SER A 347 -22.69 1.88 -31.85
C SER A 347 -21.86 3.13 -31.51
N GLU A 348 -22.42 4.31 -31.79
CA GLU A 348 -21.80 5.61 -31.44
C GLU A 348 -21.41 5.70 -29.95
N ALA A 349 -22.21 5.10 -29.06
CA ALA A 349 -21.92 5.03 -27.63
C ALA A 349 -20.75 4.09 -27.26
N GLU A 350 -20.55 3.00 -28.01
CA GLU A 350 -19.41 2.08 -27.82
C GLU A 350 -18.10 2.66 -28.39
N ILE A 351 -18.20 3.53 -29.41
CA ILE A 351 -17.07 4.33 -29.91
C ILE A 351 -16.71 5.40 -28.88
N ALA A 352 -17.69 6.18 -28.40
CA ALA A 352 -17.46 7.24 -27.40
C ALA A 352 -16.89 6.72 -26.07
N GLU A 353 -17.38 5.59 -25.54
CA GLU A 353 -16.79 4.94 -24.34
C GLU A 353 -15.43 4.26 -24.66
N GLY A 354 -15.15 3.97 -25.94
CA GLY A 354 -13.85 3.51 -26.41
C GLY A 354 -12.77 4.60 -26.47
N GLU A 355 -13.18 5.81 -26.81
CA GLU A 355 -12.35 7.02 -26.95
C GLU A 355 -12.32 7.87 -25.67
N ARG A 356 -13.11 7.52 -24.66
CA ARG A 356 -13.18 8.19 -23.37
C ARG A 356 -11.85 8.19 -22.63
N GLN A 357 -11.42 9.39 -22.25
CA GLN A 357 -10.18 9.66 -21.51
C GLN A 357 -10.15 8.95 -20.14
N LEU A 358 -9.07 8.21 -19.86
CA LEU A 358 -8.90 7.45 -18.62
C LEU A 358 -8.67 8.35 -17.40
N VAL A 359 -7.79 9.34 -17.55
CA VAL A 359 -7.49 10.36 -16.53
C VAL A 359 -7.66 11.73 -17.15
N GLY A 360 -8.57 12.53 -16.60
CA GLY A 360 -8.99 13.82 -17.18
C GLY A 360 -9.81 14.64 -16.19
N GLY A 361 -10.42 15.73 -16.71
CA GLY A 361 -11.44 16.51 -16.00
C GLY A 361 -12.85 15.92 -16.15
N GLU A 362 -13.84 16.79 -16.37
CA GLU A 362 -15.25 16.38 -16.50
C GLU A 362 -15.44 15.34 -17.63
N GLY A 363 -16.14 14.24 -17.30
CA GLY A 363 -16.39 13.13 -18.23
C GLY A 363 -15.32 12.03 -18.25
N ALA A 364 -14.14 12.24 -17.67
CA ALA A 364 -13.10 11.21 -17.58
C ALA A 364 -13.52 9.98 -16.73
N VAL A 365 -12.72 8.92 -16.74
CA VAL A 365 -12.94 7.72 -15.91
C VAL A 365 -12.42 7.92 -14.48
N ILE A 366 -11.26 8.56 -14.36
CA ILE A 366 -10.60 8.98 -13.12
C ILE A 366 -10.35 10.48 -13.20
N ASP A 367 -10.80 11.21 -12.19
CA ASP A 367 -10.59 12.65 -12.06
C ASP A 367 -9.16 12.99 -11.55
N HIS A 368 -8.63 14.15 -11.92
CA HIS A 368 -7.29 14.60 -11.51
C HIS A 368 -7.13 14.64 -9.97
N GLU A 369 -8.11 15.17 -9.22
CA GLU A 369 -8.05 15.21 -7.75
C GLU A 369 -8.02 13.79 -7.14
N VAL A 370 -8.69 12.82 -7.77
CA VAL A 370 -8.65 11.41 -7.36
C VAL A 370 -7.24 10.84 -7.53
N LEU A 371 -6.59 11.07 -8.68
CA LEU A 371 -5.24 10.56 -8.94
C LEU A 371 -4.19 11.24 -8.04
N TRP A 372 -4.23 12.56 -7.93
CA TRP A 372 -3.23 13.37 -7.23
C TRP A 372 -3.38 13.33 -5.70
N SER A 373 -4.56 12.99 -5.17
CA SER A 373 -4.77 12.70 -3.74
C SER A 373 -4.00 11.47 -3.20
N CYS A 374 -3.38 10.64 -4.05
CA CYS A 374 -2.66 9.45 -3.60
C CYS A 374 -1.30 9.77 -2.98
N THR A 375 -1.07 9.31 -1.74
CA THR A 375 0.21 9.43 -1.03
C THR A 375 1.16 8.23 -1.23
N THR A 376 0.88 7.35 -2.20
CA THR A 376 1.59 6.08 -2.52
C THR A 376 1.91 5.15 -1.34
N CYS A 377 1.34 5.39 -0.15
CA CYS A 377 1.74 4.79 1.14
C CYS A 377 1.37 3.30 1.35
N GLY A 378 0.94 2.61 0.30
CA GLY A 378 0.66 1.17 0.30
C GLY A 378 -0.51 0.65 1.15
N ALA A 379 -1.24 1.52 1.86
CA ALA A 379 -2.30 1.10 2.80
C ALA A 379 -3.43 0.29 2.13
N CYS A 380 -3.74 0.60 0.88
CA CYS A 380 -4.71 -0.13 0.05
C CYS A 380 -4.25 -1.55 -0.30
N VAL A 381 -2.98 -1.72 -0.69
CA VAL A 381 -2.38 -3.01 -1.08
C VAL A 381 -2.23 -3.92 0.14
N GLU A 382 -1.64 -3.42 1.23
CA GLU A 382 -1.45 -4.20 2.46
C GLU A 382 -2.77 -4.68 3.08
N GLN A 383 -3.88 -4.00 2.82
CA GLN A 383 -5.20 -4.33 3.38
C GLN A 383 -6.16 -4.95 2.34
N CYS A 384 -5.69 -5.24 1.12
CA CYS A 384 -6.44 -6.00 0.12
C CYS A 384 -6.36 -7.50 0.45
N PRO A 385 -7.49 -8.24 0.52
CA PRO A 385 -7.51 -9.68 0.77
C PRO A 385 -7.42 -10.53 -0.50
N VAL A 386 -7.31 -9.89 -1.66
CA VAL A 386 -7.14 -10.49 -3.00
C VAL A 386 -5.98 -9.82 -3.76
N ASP A 387 -5.12 -9.14 -2.99
CA ASP A 387 -3.80 -8.59 -3.37
C ASP A 387 -3.71 -7.77 -4.66
N ILE A 388 -4.70 -6.88 -4.86
CA ILE A 388 -4.72 -5.88 -5.93
C ILE A 388 -3.58 -4.87 -5.79
N GLU A 389 -2.84 -4.65 -6.87
CA GLU A 389 -1.59 -3.87 -6.96
C GLU A 389 -1.91 -2.36 -7.17
N HIS A 390 -2.83 -1.84 -6.33
CA HIS A 390 -3.45 -0.50 -6.42
C HIS A 390 -2.47 0.68 -6.61
N VAL A 391 -1.27 0.59 -6.05
CA VAL A 391 -0.27 1.69 -6.12
C VAL A 391 0.40 1.73 -7.48
N ASP A 392 0.66 0.57 -8.10
CA ASP A 392 1.28 0.49 -9.42
C ASP A 392 0.33 1.07 -10.49
N HIS A 393 -0.97 0.77 -10.41
CA HIS A 393 -2.00 1.37 -11.28
C HIS A 393 -1.98 2.92 -11.23
N ILE A 394 -1.80 3.49 -10.04
CA ILE A 394 -1.75 4.94 -9.82
C ILE A 394 -0.42 5.53 -10.33
N ILE A 395 0.70 4.82 -10.19
CA ILE A 395 1.99 5.26 -10.71
C ILE A 395 1.98 5.22 -12.24
N ASP A 396 1.42 4.20 -12.87
CA ASP A 396 1.34 4.12 -14.34
C ASP A 396 0.42 5.20 -14.93
N MET A 397 -0.74 5.48 -14.31
CA MET A 397 -1.58 6.62 -14.70
C MET A 397 -0.85 7.97 -14.53
N ARG A 398 -0.06 8.14 -13.47
CA ARG A 398 0.76 9.34 -13.26
C ARG A 398 1.91 9.48 -14.26
N ARG A 399 2.53 8.38 -14.66
CA ARG A 399 3.58 8.36 -15.70
C ARG A 399 3.02 8.93 -17.01
N TYR A 400 1.86 8.45 -17.45
CA TYR A 400 1.24 8.94 -18.68
C TYR A 400 0.91 10.44 -18.61
N GLN A 401 0.28 10.86 -17.50
CA GLN A 401 -0.06 12.27 -17.27
C GLN A 401 1.16 13.20 -17.28
N VAL A 402 2.28 12.78 -16.67
CA VAL A 402 3.50 13.61 -16.58
C VAL A 402 4.35 13.56 -17.85
N LEU A 403 4.45 12.40 -18.52
CA LEU A 403 5.39 12.16 -19.62
C LEU A 403 4.77 12.38 -21.01
N ILE A 404 3.45 12.28 -21.16
CA ILE A 404 2.74 12.45 -22.44
C ILE A 404 1.87 13.72 -22.39
N GLU A 405 0.91 13.80 -21.46
CA GLU A 405 -0.02 14.94 -21.38
C GLU A 405 0.64 16.22 -20.82
N SER A 406 1.78 16.09 -20.14
CA SER A 406 2.42 17.16 -19.35
C SER A 406 1.51 17.78 -18.27
N GLU A 407 0.49 17.05 -17.83
CA GLU A 407 -0.57 17.51 -16.94
C GLU A 407 -0.34 17.01 -15.51
N PHE A 408 -0.11 17.94 -14.59
CA PHE A 408 0.16 17.65 -13.18
C PHE A 408 -0.03 18.91 -12.30
N PRO A 409 -0.27 18.76 -10.99
CA PRO A 409 -0.38 19.88 -10.06
C PRO A 409 0.80 20.84 -10.16
N GLY A 410 0.52 22.12 -10.44
CA GLY A 410 1.52 23.11 -10.85
C GLY A 410 2.66 23.33 -9.84
N GLU A 411 2.44 23.05 -8.56
CA GLU A 411 3.50 23.09 -7.54
C GLU A 411 4.66 22.10 -7.84
N LEU A 412 4.37 21.00 -8.54
CA LEU A 412 5.37 20.01 -8.97
C LEU A 412 6.30 20.52 -10.08
N ALA A 413 5.92 21.57 -10.83
CA ALA A 413 6.82 22.17 -11.82
C ALA A 413 8.09 22.75 -11.16
N GLY A 414 7.93 23.35 -9.98
CA GLY A 414 9.05 23.82 -9.16
C GLY A 414 9.92 22.67 -8.64
N LEU A 415 9.28 21.58 -8.19
CA LEU A 415 9.96 20.35 -7.77
C LEU A 415 10.83 19.76 -8.88
N PHE A 416 10.26 19.53 -10.08
CA PHE A 416 10.97 18.93 -11.20
C PHE A 416 12.15 19.81 -11.64
N LYS A 417 11.93 21.11 -11.81
CA LYS A 417 12.99 22.07 -12.17
C LYS A 417 14.12 22.11 -11.14
N ASN A 418 13.81 22.06 -9.84
CA ASN A 418 14.81 22.01 -8.77
C ASN A 418 15.61 20.70 -8.80
N LEU A 419 14.94 19.56 -8.98
CA LEU A 419 15.59 18.25 -9.09
C LEU A 419 16.53 18.17 -10.30
N GLU A 420 16.10 18.65 -11.47
CA GLU A 420 16.88 18.70 -12.71
C GLU A 420 18.08 19.67 -12.60
N ASN A 421 17.86 20.93 -12.19
CA ASN A 421 18.86 21.99 -12.28
C ASN A 421 19.77 22.11 -11.05
N LYS A 422 19.42 21.45 -9.94
CA LYS A 422 20.16 21.54 -8.65
C LYS A 422 20.38 20.17 -7.98
N GLY A 423 19.90 19.07 -8.55
CA GLY A 423 20.00 17.74 -7.95
C GLY A 423 19.26 17.59 -6.61
N ASN A 424 18.42 18.54 -6.22
CA ASN A 424 17.71 18.51 -4.93
C ASN A 424 16.37 19.27 -4.99
N PRO A 425 15.31 18.81 -4.31
CA PRO A 425 13.98 19.38 -4.46
C PRO A 425 13.80 20.76 -3.81
N TRP A 426 14.69 21.15 -2.89
CA TRP A 426 14.70 22.48 -2.25
C TRP A 426 15.39 23.58 -3.08
N GLY A 427 15.96 23.26 -4.24
CA GLY A 427 16.63 24.22 -5.12
C GLY A 427 17.91 24.85 -4.57
N GLN A 428 18.42 24.35 -3.44
CA GLN A 428 19.64 24.85 -2.78
C GLN A 428 20.89 24.52 -3.62
N ASN A 429 22.04 25.16 -3.34
CA ASN A 429 23.26 24.85 -4.07
C ASN A 429 23.98 23.65 -3.43
N SER A 430 24.62 22.82 -4.27
CA SER A 430 25.41 21.66 -3.85
C SER A 430 26.47 21.99 -2.80
N LYS A 431 27.09 23.17 -2.88
CA LYS A 431 28.08 23.66 -1.91
C LYS A 431 27.52 23.80 -0.50
N ASP A 432 26.25 24.16 -0.36
CA ASP A 432 25.60 24.38 0.93
C ASP A 432 25.28 23.04 1.64
N ARG A 433 25.50 21.89 0.99
CA ARG A 433 25.19 20.55 1.55
C ARG A 433 26.01 20.21 2.80
N LEU A 434 27.24 20.70 2.89
CA LEU A 434 28.18 20.32 3.95
C LEU A 434 28.12 21.23 5.18
N ASN A 435 27.30 22.28 5.15
CA ASN A 435 27.21 23.26 6.24
C ASN A 435 26.86 22.63 7.60
N TRP A 436 26.14 21.48 7.62
CA TRP A 436 25.85 20.76 8.87
C TRP A 436 27.08 20.17 9.56
N ILE A 437 28.18 19.91 8.82
CA ILE A 437 29.47 19.44 9.35
C ILE A 437 30.17 20.57 10.10
N GLU A 438 29.97 21.83 9.72
CA GLU A 438 30.45 22.97 10.51
C GLU A 438 29.81 22.98 11.91
N GLU A 439 28.56 22.53 12.02
CA GLU A 439 27.75 22.49 13.25
C GLU A 439 27.94 21.23 14.15
N VAL A 440 29.02 20.45 13.97
CA VAL A 440 29.43 19.35 14.89
C VAL A 440 30.86 19.51 15.39
N ASP A 441 31.16 19.02 16.59
CA ASP A 441 32.47 19.20 17.25
C ASP A 441 33.53 18.14 16.88
N PHE A 442 33.19 17.21 15.97
CA PHE A 442 34.03 16.08 15.57
C PHE A 442 34.20 16.00 14.05
N ASP A 443 35.11 15.15 13.61
CA ASP A 443 35.50 14.99 12.21
C ASP A 443 34.53 14.12 11.40
N VAL A 444 34.21 14.53 10.17
CA VAL A 444 33.32 13.81 9.24
C VAL A 444 33.98 13.74 7.86
N PRO A 445 34.64 12.62 7.50
CA PRO A 445 35.40 12.53 6.25
C PRO A 445 34.52 12.62 4.99
N VAL A 446 34.92 13.46 4.05
CA VAL A 446 34.26 13.71 2.77
C VAL A 446 35.00 13.04 1.62
N PHE A 447 34.28 12.27 0.79
CA PHE A 447 34.84 11.65 -0.41
C PHE A 447 35.35 12.70 -1.41
N GLY A 448 36.53 12.47 -2.00
CA GLY A 448 37.14 13.37 -2.98
C GLY A 448 37.56 14.75 -2.43
N GLN A 449 37.58 14.91 -1.10
CA GLN A 449 38.09 16.11 -0.42
C GLN A 449 39.05 15.72 0.72
N ASP A 450 38.64 14.80 1.59
CA ASP A 450 39.49 14.24 2.64
C ASP A 450 40.00 12.83 2.30
N VAL A 451 39.20 12.03 1.59
CA VAL A 451 39.49 10.61 1.31
C VAL A 451 39.07 10.19 -0.10
N ASP A 452 39.98 9.50 -0.79
CA ASP A 452 39.81 9.06 -2.19
C ASP A 452 39.42 7.58 -2.32
N SER A 453 39.21 6.87 -1.21
CA SER A 453 38.85 5.45 -1.20
C SER A 453 37.99 5.07 0.00
N PHE A 454 37.07 4.12 -0.21
CA PHE A 454 36.25 3.51 0.83
C PHE A 454 37.01 2.48 1.68
N ALA A 455 38.22 2.06 1.31
CA ALA A 455 38.93 0.92 1.91
C ALA A 455 39.05 0.93 3.44
N ASP A 456 39.10 2.12 4.05
CA ASP A 456 39.19 2.29 5.51
C ASP A 456 37.84 2.27 6.25
N PHE A 457 36.70 2.28 5.56
CA PHE A 457 35.38 2.62 6.11
C PHE A 457 34.40 1.43 6.16
N GLU A 458 33.42 1.49 7.08
CA GLU A 458 32.38 0.44 7.21
C GLU A 458 31.05 0.79 6.55
N TYR A 459 30.69 2.08 6.48
CA TYR A 459 29.46 2.59 5.85
C TYR A 459 29.70 3.89 5.08
N LEU A 460 29.06 4.02 3.93
CA LEU A 460 28.80 5.33 3.35
C LEU A 460 27.57 5.92 4.04
N PHE A 461 27.68 7.09 4.66
CA PHE A 461 26.53 7.80 5.20
C PHE A 461 25.91 8.69 4.13
N TRP A 462 24.82 8.22 3.54
CA TRP A 462 23.99 8.97 2.61
C TRP A 462 23.13 9.96 3.39
N VAL A 463 23.44 11.25 3.26
CA VAL A 463 22.78 12.33 4.02
C VAL A 463 21.38 12.60 3.49
N GLY A 464 21.25 12.61 2.16
CA GLY A 464 20.03 12.93 1.43
C GLY A 464 19.64 14.41 1.54
N CYS A 465 18.81 14.88 0.60
CA CYS A 465 18.48 16.30 0.49
C CYS A 465 17.84 16.89 1.77
N ALA A 466 16.96 16.13 2.44
CA ALA A 466 16.35 16.59 3.69
C ALA A 466 17.41 16.74 4.79
N GLY A 467 18.25 15.72 5.00
CA GLY A 467 19.28 15.72 6.03
C GLY A 467 20.37 16.77 5.85
N ALA A 468 20.52 17.31 4.64
CA ALA A 468 21.43 18.39 4.32
C ALA A 468 20.80 19.79 4.41
N TYR A 469 19.57 19.97 3.91
CA TYR A 469 19.00 21.30 3.66
C TYR A 469 17.85 21.72 4.59
N GLU A 470 17.16 20.78 5.27
CA GLU A 470 16.01 21.10 6.14
C GLU A 470 16.43 21.05 7.63
N ASP A 471 16.24 22.13 8.38
CA ASP A 471 16.89 22.31 9.68
C ASP A 471 16.43 21.33 10.79
N ARG A 472 15.20 20.80 10.71
CA ARG A 472 14.72 19.76 11.64
C ARG A 472 15.29 18.40 11.25
N ALA A 473 15.54 18.15 9.97
CA ALA A 473 16.20 16.96 9.47
C ALA A 473 17.73 16.99 9.69
N LYS A 474 18.40 18.15 9.57
CA LYS A 474 19.82 18.32 9.94
C LYS A 474 20.11 17.85 11.37
N LYS A 475 19.21 18.12 12.33
CA LYS A 475 19.32 17.60 13.71
C LYS A 475 19.36 16.07 13.75
N THR A 476 18.61 15.39 12.89
CA THR A 476 18.68 13.92 12.74
C THR A 476 20.01 13.49 12.14
N THR A 477 20.50 14.16 11.09
CA THR A 477 21.80 13.89 10.47
C THR A 477 22.94 13.97 11.49
N LYS A 478 23.01 15.08 12.23
CA LYS A 478 24.02 15.31 13.26
C LYS A 478 23.92 14.29 14.40
N ALA A 479 22.71 13.96 14.85
CA ALA A 479 22.52 12.94 15.88
C ALA A 479 23.00 11.54 15.44
N VAL A 480 22.73 11.15 14.18
CA VAL A 480 23.24 9.88 13.63
C VAL A 480 24.75 9.91 13.46
N ALA A 481 25.33 10.99 12.92
CA ALA A 481 26.78 11.13 12.77
C ALA A 481 27.50 11.04 14.14
N GLU A 482 27.00 11.72 15.17
CA GLU A 482 27.55 11.68 16.52
C GLU A 482 27.45 10.26 17.10
N LEU A 483 26.30 9.60 16.99
CA LEU A 483 26.13 8.21 17.43
C LEU A 483 27.03 7.21 16.69
N LEU A 484 27.31 7.41 15.39
CA LEU A 484 28.24 6.55 14.66
C LEU A 484 29.68 6.75 15.11
N ALA A 485 30.10 8.00 15.31
CA ALA A 485 31.43 8.34 15.83
C ALA A 485 31.63 7.83 17.27
N LEU A 486 30.65 8.03 18.15
CA LEU A 486 30.61 7.50 19.53
C LEU A 486 30.72 5.96 19.56
N ALA A 487 30.13 5.28 18.57
CA ALA A 487 30.18 3.82 18.43
C ALA A 487 31.50 3.30 17.83
N GLY A 488 32.48 4.16 17.56
CA GLY A 488 33.71 3.81 16.83
C GLY A 488 33.44 3.25 15.43
N THR A 489 32.33 3.64 14.80
CA THR A 489 31.95 3.15 13.47
C THR A 489 32.51 4.10 12.42
N LYS A 490 33.50 3.64 11.65
CA LYS A 490 34.08 4.44 10.56
C LYS A 490 33.05 4.64 9.43
N PHE A 491 32.71 5.88 9.14
CA PHE A 491 31.84 6.28 8.02
C PHE A 491 32.41 7.48 7.25
N LEU A 492 31.97 7.66 6.01
CA LEU A 492 32.30 8.81 5.15
C LEU A 492 31.04 9.35 4.47
N VAL A 493 31.07 10.57 3.93
CA VAL A 493 29.96 11.21 3.19
C VAL A 493 30.34 11.64 1.77
N LEU A 494 29.37 11.74 0.85
CA LEU A 494 29.57 12.02 -0.58
C LEU A 494 29.79 13.51 -0.96
N GLY A 495 30.02 14.40 0.01
CA GLY A 495 30.38 15.78 -0.30
C GLY A 495 29.25 16.60 -0.94
N ALA A 496 29.62 17.43 -1.92
CA ALA A 496 28.70 18.29 -2.66
C ALA A 496 27.97 17.55 -3.80
N ASP A 497 28.51 16.42 -4.25
CA ASP A 497 28.09 15.73 -5.48
C ASP A 497 26.94 14.74 -5.27
N GLU A 498 26.59 14.43 -4.02
CA GLU A 498 25.40 13.66 -3.66
C GLU A 498 24.13 14.37 -4.16
N THR A 499 23.34 13.76 -5.06
CA THR A 499 22.10 14.40 -5.54
C THR A 499 20.87 13.91 -4.75
N CYS A 500 19.71 13.80 -5.40
CA CYS A 500 18.47 13.28 -4.85
C CYS A 500 18.24 11.87 -5.35
N THR A 501 17.75 10.98 -4.50
CA THR A 501 17.41 9.58 -4.83
C THR A 501 16.24 9.40 -5.82
N GLY A 502 15.80 10.46 -6.51
CA GLY A 502 14.69 10.46 -7.48
C GLY A 502 13.28 10.13 -6.94
N ASP A 503 13.13 9.68 -5.69
CA ASP A 503 11.85 9.19 -5.11
C ASP A 503 10.62 10.06 -5.41
N SER A 504 10.74 11.38 -5.22
CA SER A 504 9.62 12.31 -5.44
C SER A 504 9.30 12.52 -6.92
N ALA A 505 10.28 12.47 -7.82
CA ALA A 505 10.03 12.45 -9.27
C ALA A 505 9.27 11.18 -9.66
N ARG A 506 9.77 10.01 -9.22
CA ARG A 506 9.13 8.71 -9.50
C ARG A 506 7.73 8.58 -8.90
N ARG A 507 7.49 9.16 -7.71
CA ARG A 507 6.16 9.20 -7.07
C ARG A 507 5.20 10.18 -7.74
N ALA A 508 5.71 11.22 -8.39
CA ALA A 508 4.91 12.12 -9.20
C ALA A 508 4.58 11.52 -10.57
N GLY A 509 5.39 10.60 -11.09
CA GLY A 509 5.22 9.99 -12.42
C GLY A 509 6.36 10.30 -13.41
N ASN A 510 7.26 11.22 -13.05
CA ASN A 510 8.42 11.54 -13.89
C ASN A 510 9.50 10.44 -13.77
N GLU A 511 9.33 9.38 -14.56
CA GLU A 511 10.22 8.21 -14.54
C GLU A 511 11.62 8.53 -15.08
N PHE A 512 11.73 9.33 -16.16
CA PHE A 512 13.03 9.67 -16.75
C PHE A 512 13.88 10.56 -15.83
N LEU A 513 13.28 11.55 -15.14
CA LEU A 513 13.99 12.32 -14.12
C LEU A 513 14.42 11.43 -12.93
N PHE A 514 13.67 10.36 -12.62
CA PHE A 514 14.13 9.34 -11.68
C PHE A 514 15.29 8.52 -12.24
N GLN A 515 15.22 8.00 -13.48
CA GLN A 515 16.28 7.22 -14.12
C GLN A 515 17.57 8.04 -14.22
N GLN A 516 17.51 9.29 -14.71
CA GLN A 516 18.65 10.21 -14.80
C GLN A 516 19.32 10.42 -13.43
N LEU A 517 18.55 10.80 -12.40
CA LEU A 517 19.09 10.99 -11.04
C LEU A 517 19.62 9.68 -10.45
N ALA A 518 18.97 8.55 -10.71
CA ALA A 518 19.43 7.26 -10.22
C ALA A 518 20.77 6.86 -10.86
N MET A 519 20.90 6.97 -12.19
CA MET A 519 22.13 6.65 -12.92
C MET A 519 23.30 7.55 -12.51
N GLN A 520 23.09 8.87 -12.38
CA GLN A 520 24.12 9.80 -11.88
C GLN A 520 24.60 9.42 -10.48
N ASN A 521 23.70 9.04 -9.58
CA ASN A 521 24.08 8.59 -8.24
C ASN A 521 24.73 7.19 -8.27
N ILE A 522 24.35 6.30 -9.19
CA ILE A 522 24.96 4.97 -9.35
C ILE A 522 26.40 5.07 -9.87
N GLU A 523 26.67 5.99 -10.78
CA GLU A 523 28.04 6.31 -11.25
C GLU A 523 28.92 6.76 -10.08
N LEU A 524 28.48 7.77 -9.31
CA LEU A 524 29.19 8.26 -8.12
C LEU A 524 29.34 7.19 -7.03
N LEU A 525 28.30 6.39 -6.75
CA LEU A 525 28.38 5.30 -5.78
C LEU A 525 29.34 4.19 -6.24
N ASN A 526 29.44 3.94 -7.55
CA ASN A 526 30.32 2.90 -8.09
C ASN A 526 31.80 3.31 -8.09
N SER A 527 32.14 4.60 -8.24
CA SER A 527 33.52 5.09 -8.06
C SER A 527 33.92 5.09 -6.58
N VAL A 528 33.03 5.51 -5.67
CA VAL A 528 33.24 5.42 -4.21
C VAL A 528 33.47 3.97 -3.77
N PHE A 529 32.77 3.01 -4.37
CA PHE A 529 32.93 1.58 -4.13
C PHE A 529 33.84 0.85 -5.15
N GLU A 530 34.76 1.56 -5.80
CA GLU A 530 35.78 0.94 -6.65
C GLU A 530 36.69 0.01 -5.81
N GLY A 531 37.02 -1.16 -6.34
CA GLY A 531 37.72 -2.24 -5.61
C GLY A 531 36.92 -2.93 -4.50
N VAL A 532 35.80 -2.34 -4.02
CA VAL A 532 34.99 -2.88 -2.92
C VAL A 532 34.06 -3.99 -3.41
N GLU A 533 34.16 -5.18 -2.81
CA GLU A 533 33.20 -6.28 -3.02
C GLU A 533 31.75 -5.82 -2.83
N GLN A 534 30.83 -6.24 -3.71
CA GLN A 534 29.39 -5.93 -3.59
C GLN A 534 28.81 -6.17 -2.17
N LYS A 535 29.30 -7.20 -1.46
CA LYS A 535 28.84 -7.53 -0.09
C LYS A 535 29.30 -6.57 0.99
N GLN A 536 30.20 -5.63 0.66
CA GLN A 536 30.81 -4.67 1.57
C GLN A 536 30.38 -3.22 1.25
N ARG A 537 29.66 -3.01 0.14
CA ARG A 537 29.10 -1.72 -0.30
C ARG A 537 27.89 -1.30 0.55
N LYS A 538 28.14 -0.96 1.82
CA LYS A 538 27.08 -0.61 2.78
C LYS A 538 26.77 0.88 2.72
N ILE A 539 25.49 1.22 2.65
CA ILE A 539 25.00 2.61 2.71
C ILE A 539 24.07 2.74 3.91
N VAL A 540 24.32 3.68 4.83
CA VAL A 540 23.38 4.05 5.88
C VAL A 540 22.59 5.30 5.49
N VAL A 541 21.28 5.30 5.76
CA VAL A 541 20.35 6.40 5.42
C VAL A 541 19.50 6.81 6.62
N THR A 542 19.26 8.11 6.80
CA THR A 542 18.29 8.66 7.79
C THR A 542 16.83 8.65 7.31
N CYS A 543 16.61 8.51 6.00
CA CYS A 543 15.31 8.72 5.39
C CYS A 543 14.71 7.44 4.84
N ALA A 544 13.52 7.08 5.34
CA ALA A 544 12.72 5.95 4.84
C ALA A 544 12.44 5.98 3.33
N HIS A 545 12.38 7.16 2.69
CA HIS A 545 12.22 7.29 1.24
C HIS A 545 13.50 6.91 0.49
N CYS A 546 14.65 7.48 0.89
CA CYS A 546 15.96 7.11 0.35
C CYS A 546 16.28 5.64 0.58
N PHE A 547 15.89 5.07 1.73
CA PHE A 547 15.98 3.64 2.03
C PHE A 547 15.22 2.78 1.02
N ASN A 548 13.99 3.16 0.66
CA ASN A 548 13.22 2.44 -0.35
C ASN A 548 13.79 2.62 -1.76
N ALA A 549 14.20 3.84 -2.13
CA ALA A 549 14.74 4.14 -3.45
C ALA A 549 16.07 3.40 -3.69
N LEU A 550 17.08 3.63 -2.84
CA LEU A 550 18.38 2.99 -2.96
C LEU A 550 18.31 1.47 -2.73
N GLY A 551 17.49 1.01 -1.79
CA GLY A 551 17.45 -0.41 -1.39
C GLY A 551 16.59 -1.32 -2.26
N ASN A 552 15.51 -0.81 -2.87
CA ASN A 552 14.58 -1.62 -3.66
C ASN A 552 14.45 -1.20 -5.13
N GLU A 553 14.80 0.04 -5.48
CA GLU A 553 14.49 0.61 -6.81
C GLU A 553 15.73 0.88 -7.66
N TYR A 554 16.87 1.25 -7.08
CA TYR A 554 18.15 1.33 -7.80
C TYR A 554 18.58 -0.01 -8.43
N PRO A 555 18.28 -1.20 -7.86
CA PRO A 555 18.52 -2.48 -8.52
C PRO A 555 17.74 -2.69 -9.83
N GLN A 556 16.73 -1.86 -10.14
CA GLN A 556 16.02 -1.89 -11.42
C GLN A 556 16.80 -1.19 -12.53
N VAL A 557 17.74 -0.31 -12.17
CA VAL A 557 18.56 0.53 -13.07
C VAL A 557 20.06 0.32 -12.82
N GLY A 558 20.44 -0.89 -12.37
CA GLY A 558 21.84 -1.34 -12.27
C GLY A 558 22.57 -1.08 -10.95
N GLY A 559 21.96 -0.40 -9.97
CA GLY A 559 22.57 -0.10 -8.67
C GLY A 559 22.32 -1.17 -7.61
N ASP A 560 23.34 -1.93 -7.21
CA ASP A 560 23.28 -2.93 -6.13
C ASP A 560 24.12 -2.48 -4.92
N TYR A 561 23.49 -2.29 -3.76
CA TYR A 561 24.11 -1.77 -2.54
C TYR A 561 23.42 -2.34 -1.28
N GLN A 562 24.17 -2.56 -0.20
CA GLN A 562 23.59 -2.93 1.09
C GLN A 562 23.10 -1.70 1.86
N VAL A 563 21.91 -1.23 1.51
CA VAL A 563 21.28 -0.09 2.17
C VAL A 563 20.67 -0.50 3.52
N VAL A 564 20.94 0.27 4.57
CA VAL A 564 20.49 0.04 5.94
C VAL A 564 19.90 1.33 6.50
N HIS A 565 18.68 1.29 7.03
CA HIS A 565 18.10 2.44 7.71
C HIS A 565 18.81 2.72 9.04
N HIS A 566 19.01 3.99 9.42
CA HIS A 566 19.77 4.35 10.63
C HIS A 566 19.22 3.67 11.88
N THR A 567 17.89 3.55 12.01
CA THR A 567 17.26 2.84 13.13
C THR A 567 17.63 1.35 13.20
N GLN A 568 17.99 0.70 12.08
CA GLN A 568 18.48 -0.68 12.07
C GLN A 568 19.96 -0.76 12.49
N LEU A 569 20.80 0.16 11.99
CA LEU A 569 22.22 0.21 12.34
C LEU A 569 22.43 0.60 13.80
N LEU A 570 21.79 1.67 14.27
CA LEU A 570 21.85 2.10 15.67
C LEU A 570 21.37 0.99 16.62
N ASN A 571 20.31 0.26 16.26
CA ASN A 571 19.83 -0.86 17.07
C ASN A 571 20.83 -2.02 17.12
N ARG A 572 21.54 -2.32 16.02
CA ARG A 572 22.69 -3.23 16.03
C ARG A 572 23.77 -2.71 16.99
N LEU A 573 24.19 -1.45 16.87
CA LEU A 573 25.25 -0.87 17.69
C LEU A 573 24.92 -0.87 19.19
N VAL A 574 23.65 -0.70 19.58
CA VAL A 574 23.19 -0.86 20.97
C VAL A 574 23.22 -2.33 21.42
N ARG A 575 22.71 -3.26 20.59
CA ARG A 575 22.73 -4.72 20.88
C ARG A 575 24.16 -5.27 20.99
N ASP A 576 25.08 -4.75 20.18
CA ASP A 576 26.51 -5.08 20.16
C ASP A 576 27.30 -4.34 21.26
N LYS A 577 26.63 -3.53 22.11
CA LYS A 577 27.21 -2.72 23.20
C LYS A 577 28.23 -1.66 22.78
N LYS A 578 28.30 -1.32 21.49
CA LYS A 578 29.06 -0.16 20.98
C LYS A 578 28.41 1.18 21.36
N LEU A 579 27.08 1.17 21.53
CA LEU A 579 26.32 2.27 22.14
C LEU A 579 25.69 1.77 23.43
N VAL A 580 25.97 2.45 24.55
CA VAL A 580 25.41 2.12 25.86
C VAL A 580 24.60 3.32 26.36
N PRO A 581 23.25 3.25 26.31
CA PRO A 581 22.40 4.17 27.04
C PRO A 581 22.68 4.11 28.55
N VAL A 582 22.95 5.25 29.16
CA VAL A 582 23.26 5.40 30.59
C VAL A 582 22.45 6.49 31.28
N ALA A 583 21.82 7.39 30.52
CA ALA A 583 20.90 8.40 31.01
C ALA A 583 19.46 8.09 30.50
N PRO A 584 18.53 7.63 31.33
CA PRO A 584 17.17 7.34 30.87
C PRO A 584 16.42 8.63 30.57
N VAL A 585 15.93 8.81 29.33
CA VAL A 585 15.20 10.02 28.90
C VAL A 585 13.93 10.26 29.72
N SER A 586 13.34 9.21 30.29
CA SER A 586 12.29 9.29 31.34
C SER A 586 11.05 10.09 30.93
N GLN A 587 10.69 10.03 29.64
CA GLN A 587 9.55 10.73 29.03
C GLN A 587 8.59 9.74 28.37
N ASP A 588 7.30 10.07 28.35
CA ASP A 588 6.29 9.36 27.57
C ASP A 588 6.41 9.73 26.09
N VAL A 589 6.61 8.71 25.24
CA VAL A 589 6.85 8.82 23.80
C VAL A 589 5.75 8.07 23.05
N THR A 590 5.29 8.61 21.92
CA THR A 590 4.49 7.84 20.95
C THR A 590 5.20 7.75 19.61
N TYR A 591 5.01 6.66 18.86
CA TYR A 591 5.75 6.40 17.62
C TYR A 591 4.87 6.45 16.37
N HIS A 592 5.29 7.25 15.38
CA HIS A 592 4.75 7.17 14.02
C HIS A 592 5.62 6.26 13.16
N ASP A 593 5.10 5.09 12.79
CA ASP A 593 5.68 4.22 11.76
C ASP A 593 5.64 4.91 10.38
N PRO A 594 6.79 5.26 9.78
CA PRO A 594 6.84 5.79 8.41
C PRO A 594 6.40 4.71 7.42
N CYS A 595 5.55 5.05 6.45
CA CYS A 595 5.00 4.04 5.54
C CYS A 595 6.07 3.32 4.70
N TYR A 596 7.15 4.01 4.31
CA TYR A 596 8.25 3.39 3.58
C TYR A 596 9.16 2.52 4.46
N LEU A 597 9.33 2.83 5.73
CA LEU A 597 10.12 2.02 6.67
C LEU A 597 9.34 0.77 7.10
N GLY A 598 8.13 0.98 7.60
CA GLY A 598 7.25 -0.09 8.08
C GLY A 598 6.54 -0.83 6.96
N ARG A 599 5.63 -0.18 6.23
CA ARG A 599 4.73 -0.91 5.31
C ARG A 599 5.42 -1.44 4.06
N HIS A 600 6.37 -0.70 3.48
CA HIS A 600 7.14 -1.15 2.32
C HIS A 600 8.26 -2.13 2.73
N ASN A 601 9.12 -1.74 3.68
CA ASN A 601 10.33 -2.50 4.04
C ASN A 601 10.22 -3.41 5.28
N LYS A 602 9.03 -3.49 5.91
CA LYS A 602 8.71 -4.34 7.08
C LYS A 602 9.57 -4.08 8.33
N VAL A 603 10.25 -2.93 8.42
CA VAL A 603 11.07 -2.54 9.58
C VAL A 603 10.17 -1.90 10.64
N TYR A 604 9.74 -2.69 11.63
CA TYR A 604 8.89 -2.23 12.74
C TYR A 604 9.57 -2.29 14.12
N THR A 605 10.41 -3.29 14.35
CA THR A 605 10.94 -3.59 15.70
C THR A 605 12.09 -2.68 16.11
N ALA A 606 13.05 -2.43 15.20
CA ALA A 606 14.28 -1.69 15.53
C ALA A 606 14.04 -0.24 16.05
N PRO A 607 13.10 0.56 15.49
CA PRO A 607 12.76 1.87 16.08
C PRO A 607 12.20 1.78 17.51
N ARG A 608 11.44 0.72 17.82
CA ARG A 608 10.81 0.50 19.12
C ARG A 608 11.81 0.04 20.17
N GLU A 609 12.72 -0.86 19.78
CA GLU A 609 13.83 -1.29 20.62
C GLU A 609 14.74 -0.11 21.00
N LEU A 610 14.98 0.84 20.08
CA LEU A 610 15.74 2.06 20.36
C LEU A 610 15.02 3.02 21.33
N ILE A 611 13.72 3.23 21.20
CA ILE A 611 12.93 4.04 22.14
C ILE A 611 12.92 3.41 23.54
N GLY A 612 12.82 2.08 23.62
CA GLY A 612 12.96 1.35 24.89
C GLY A 612 14.37 1.44 25.47
N ALA A 613 15.40 1.34 24.62
CA ALA A 613 16.80 1.44 25.03
C ALA A 613 17.18 2.84 25.55
N SER A 614 16.56 3.91 25.03
CA SER A 614 16.74 5.26 25.57
C SER A 614 16.04 5.51 26.91
N GLY A 615 15.41 4.50 27.51
CA GLY A 615 14.68 4.63 28.78
C GLY A 615 13.44 5.51 28.68
N ALA A 616 12.77 5.52 27.53
CA ALA A 616 11.51 6.24 27.31
C ALA A 616 10.30 5.28 27.34
N ALA A 617 9.16 5.79 27.79
CA ALA A 617 7.93 5.01 27.92
C ALA A 617 7.11 5.08 26.62
N LEU A 618 7.15 4.02 25.80
CA LEU A 618 6.44 3.98 24.52
C LEU A 618 4.94 3.68 24.70
N THR A 619 4.09 4.67 24.41
CA THR A 619 2.64 4.49 24.23
C THR A 619 2.27 4.50 22.74
N GLU A 620 1.77 3.38 22.24
CA GLU A 620 1.37 3.22 20.84
C GLU A 620 0.05 3.92 20.50
N MET A 621 0.03 4.63 19.36
CA MET A 621 -1.21 5.14 18.77
C MET A 621 -2.18 4.01 18.37
N PRO A 622 -3.51 4.23 18.31
CA PRO A 622 -4.50 3.20 17.96
C PRO A 622 -4.23 2.52 16.59
N ARG A 623 -3.69 3.28 15.65
CA ARG A 623 -3.14 2.81 14.36
C ARG A 623 -1.61 2.84 14.41
N HIS A 624 -0.98 1.68 14.49
CA HIS A 624 0.48 1.51 14.47
C HIS A 624 0.89 0.29 13.62
N GLY A 625 2.19 0.13 13.38
CA GLY A 625 2.76 -0.92 12.55
C GLY A 625 2.20 -0.91 11.14
N GLU A 626 1.86 -2.09 10.59
CA GLU A 626 1.25 -2.21 9.25
C GLU A 626 -0.08 -1.44 9.08
N ARG A 627 -0.74 -1.06 10.19
CA ARG A 627 -1.99 -0.29 10.24
C ARG A 627 -1.78 1.21 10.45
N SER A 628 -0.54 1.70 10.55
CA SER A 628 -0.22 3.13 10.72
C SER A 628 -0.84 4.01 9.63
N MET A 629 -1.43 5.14 10.03
CA MET A 629 -1.92 6.14 9.08
C MET A 629 -0.74 6.97 8.53
N CYS A 630 -0.76 7.29 7.23
CA CYS A 630 0.29 8.08 6.58
C CYS A 630 0.37 9.49 7.18
N CYS A 631 1.58 10.07 7.22
CA CYS A 631 1.82 11.47 7.61
C CYS A 631 1.37 12.51 6.55
N GLY A 632 1.11 12.09 5.31
CA GLY A 632 0.72 12.97 4.19
C GLY A 632 1.81 13.18 3.12
N ALA A 633 3.10 13.07 3.45
CA ALA A 633 4.20 13.45 2.55
C ALA A 633 4.40 12.59 1.28
N GLY A 634 4.03 11.30 1.33
CA GLY A 634 4.29 10.34 0.25
C GLY A 634 3.55 10.67 -1.06
N GLY A 635 3.88 10.00 -2.17
CA GLY A 635 3.22 10.29 -3.45
C GLY A 635 3.51 11.70 -3.99
N ALA A 636 4.68 12.24 -3.66
CA ALA A 636 5.10 13.65 -3.88
C ALA A 636 4.24 14.71 -3.18
N ARG A 637 3.29 14.34 -2.31
CA ARG A 637 2.34 15.24 -1.63
C ARG A 637 2.98 16.20 -0.62
N MET A 638 4.25 16.04 -0.27
CA MET A 638 5.05 17.05 0.45
C MET A 638 5.30 18.32 -0.37
N TRP A 639 5.20 18.25 -1.70
CA TRP A 639 5.51 19.32 -2.64
C TRP A 639 4.26 19.92 -3.32
N MET A 640 3.07 19.60 -2.81
CA MET A 640 1.77 20.07 -3.30
C MET A 640 0.96 20.57 -2.11
N GLU A 641 0.23 21.68 -2.24
CA GLU A 641 -0.61 22.15 -1.14
C GLU A 641 -1.84 21.26 -0.94
N GLU A 642 -2.39 21.27 0.28
CA GLU A 642 -3.48 20.37 0.67
C GLU A 642 -4.76 21.18 0.94
N GLN A 643 -5.49 21.46 -0.15
CA GLN A 643 -6.71 22.28 -0.18
C GLN A 643 -8.01 21.47 0.01
N LEU A 644 -7.97 20.15 -0.23
CA LEU A 644 -9.15 19.28 -0.26
C LEU A 644 -9.35 18.54 1.06
N GLY A 645 -10.51 18.75 1.68
CA GLY A 645 -10.89 18.13 2.96
C GLY A 645 -9.98 18.56 4.12
N LYS A 646 -9.79 17.68 5.09
CA LYS A 646 -8.85 17.89 6.21
C LYS A 646 -7.42 17.51 5.77
N ARG A 647 -6.38 18.17 6.27
CA ARG A 647 -5.00 17.76 5.99
C ARG A 647 -4.64 16.42 6.65
N ILE A 648 -3.97 15.53 5.92
CA ILE A 648 -3.67 14.15 6.36
C ILE A 648 -2.78 14.12 7.61
N ASN A 649 -1.84 15.07 7.72
CA ASN A 649 -1.00 15.18 8.91
C ASN A 649 -1.80 15.51 10.18
N MET A 650 -2.80 16.38 10.10
CA MET A 650 -3.64 16.77 11.24
C MET A 650 -4.40 15.58 11.82
N ASP A 651 -4.94 14.72 10.95
CA ASP A 651 -5.63 13.50 11.37
C ASP A 651 -4.69 12.52 12.10
N ARG A 652 -3.40 12.48 11.70
CA ARG A 652 -2.39 11.67 12.39
C ARG A 652 -1.86 12.32 13.67
N VAL A 653 -1.76 13.64 13.72
CA VAL A 653 -1.38 14.39 14.93
C VAL A 653 -2.48 14.29 15.98
N ASP A 654 -3.76 14.35 15.59
CA ASP A 654 -4.88 14.15 16.50
C ASP A 654 -4.86 12.73 17.14
N GLU A 655 -4.42 11.69 16.41
CA GLU A 655 -4.17 10.37 17.02
C GLU A 655 -3.02 10.35 18.02
N ALA A 656 -1.97 11.15 17.78
CA ALA A 656 -0.78 11.21 18.63
C ALA A 656 -1.05 12.00 19.92
N LEU A 657 -1.74 13.14 19.81
CA LEU A 657 -2.16 13.99 20.94
C LEU A 657 -3.27 13.33 21.79
N ALA A 658 -3.95 12.31 21.26
CA ALA A 658 -4.84 11.44 22.03
C ALA A 658 -4.09 10.38 22.88
N THR A 659 -2.76 10.35 22.82
CA THR A 659 -1.91 9.57 23.75
C THR A 659 -1.31 10.50 24.82
N PRO A 660 -0.93 10.01 26.01
CA PRO A 660 -0.30 10.83 27.06
C PRO A 660 1.15 11.26 26.75
N ALA A 661 1.64 11.07 25.52
CA ALA A 661 3.05 11.29 25.17
C ALA A 661 3.41 12.77 25.03
N SER A 662 4.53 13.18 25.62
CA SER A 662 5.12 14.52 25.47
C SER A 662 6.05 14.62 24.25
N LYS A 663 6.48 13.49 23.67
CA LYS A 663 7.25 13.46 22.41
C LYS A 663 6.62 12.52 21.37
N ILE A 664 6.58 12.95 20.11
CA ILE A 664 6.21 12.14 18.95
C ILE A 664 7.50 11.73 18.23
N ALA A 665 7.86 10.46 18.35
CA ALA A 665 9.02 9.87 17.67
C ALA A 665 8.68 9.40 16.25
N THR A 666 9.62 9.58 15.32
CA THR A 666 9.58 9.06 13.95
C THR A 666 10.96 8.55 13.52
N GLY A 667 11.01 7.81 12.42
CA GLY A 667 12.26 7.42 11.75
C GLY A 667 12.25 7.85 10.29
N CYS A 668 11.93 9.11 10.01
CA CYS A 668 11.88 9.66 8.65
C CYS A 668 11.76 11.21 8.68
N PRO A 669 12.68 11.95 8.02
CA PRO A 669 12.62 13.41 7.89
C PRO A 669 11.30 13.96 7.34
N PHE A 670 10.78 13.41 6.23
CA PHE A 670 9.50 13.87 5.66
C PHE A 670 8.34 13.69 6.64
N CYS A 671 8.33 12.59 7.40
CA CYS A 671 7.32 12.40 8.45
C CYS A 671 7.52 13.38 9.61
N ARG A 672 8.76 13.71 9.98
CA ARG A 672 9.07 14.71 11.01
C ARG A 672 8.54 16.09 10.63
N VAL A 673 8.77 16.54 9.39
CA VAL A 673 8.24 17.80 8.86
C VAL A 673 6.71 17.84 8.99
N MET A 674 6.00 16.92 8.32
CA MET A 674 4.53 16.90 8.31
C MET A 674 3.91 16.84 9.72
N LEU A 675 4.49 16.07 10.64
CA LEU A 675 4.01 15.96 12.02
C LEU A 675 4.32 17.23 12.83
N THR A 676 5.50 17.85 12.66
CA THR A 676 5.84 19.12 13.32
C THR A 676 4.89 20.23 12.89
N ASP A 677 4.62 20.33 11.59
CA ASP A 677 3.73 21.34 11.03
C ASP A 677 2.29 21.11 11.52
N GLY A 678 1.88 19.84 11.68
CA GLY A 678 0.57 19.48 12.22
C GLY A 678 0.40 19.74 13.72
N VAL A 679 1.46 19.58 14.53
CA VAL A 679 1.48 19.95 15.96
C VAL A 679 1.53 21.48 16.12
N THR A 680 2.17 22.18 15.20
CA THR A 680 2.23 23.65 15.19
C THR A 680 0.88 24.28 14.81
N ALA A 681 0.08 23.59 13.99
CA ALA A 681 -1.30 23.96 13.65
C ALA A 681 -2.36 23.52 14.71
N ARG A 682 -1.95 23.39 15.97
CA ARG A 682 -2.76 22.98 17.13
C ARG A 682 -2.36 23.82 18.35
N GLU A 683 -3.25 24.73 18.75
CA GLU A 683 -2.94 25.80 19.71
C GLU A 683 -2.53 25.27 21.09
N ASP A 684 -3.18 24.19 21.57
CA ASP A 684 -2.88 23.58 22.89
C ASP A 684 -1.65 22.64 22.90
N SER A 685 -1.07 22.27 21.75
CA SER A 685 -0.01 21.24 21.68
C SER A 685 1.41 21.78 21.51
N ALA A 686 1.64 23.08 21.76
CA ALA A 686 2.97 23.70 21.71
C ALA A 686 4.01 23.05 22.66
N ALA A 687 3.58 22.23 23.63
CA ALA A 687 4.43 21.47 24.55
C ALA A 687 4.90 20.11 24.01
N VAL A 688 4.41 19.63 22.85
CA VAL A 688 4.72 18.30 22.32
C VAL A 688 5.81 18.38 21.25
N GLU A 689 6.98 17.78 21.48
CA GLU A 689 8.09 17.82 20.51
C GLU A 689 8.01 16.68 19.49
N VAL A 690 8.26 16.96 18.20
CA VAL A 690 8.40 15.95 17.16
C VAL A 690 9.88 15.65 16.89
N VAL A 691 10.30 14.44 17.22
CA VAL A 691 11.69 14.00 17.28
C VAL A 691 11.97 12.81 16.35
N ASP A 692 13.21 12.67 15.90
CA ASP A 692 13.67 11.39 15.35
C ASP A 692 14.18 10.48 16.48
N VAL A 693 13.98 9.16 16.34
CA VAL A 693 14.48 8.14 17.28
C VAL A 693 15.99 8.25 17.52
N ALA A 694 16.77 8.72 16.54
CA ALA A 694 18.20 8.98 16.74
C ALA A 694 18.49 10.02 17.82
N GLN A 695 17.66 11.07 17.93
CA GLN A 695 17.84 12.09 18.97
C GLN A 695 17.54 11.51 20.35
N LEU A 696 16.46 10.72 20.49
CA LEU A 696 16.12 10.06 21.76
C LEU A 696 17.24 9.12 22.22
N LEU A 697 17.84 8.36 21.30
CA LEU A 697 19.00 7.54 21.62
C LEU A 697 20.20 8.39 22.05
N LEU A 698 20.49 9.50 21.36
CA LEU A 698 21.60 10.38 21.70
C LEU A 698 21.40 11.15 23.03
N GLU A 699 20.16 11.53 23.36
CA GLU A 699 19.80 12.06 24.69
C GLU A 699 20.13 11.05 25.80
N SER A 700 20.15 9.74 25.50
CA SER A 700 20.40 8.67 26.47
C SER A 700 21.85 8.16 26.56
N VAL A 701 22.66 8.39 25.53
CA VAL A 701 24.07 7.98 25.50
C VAL A 701 24.92 9.04 26.23
N GLY A 702 25.77 8.59 27.15
CA GLY A 702 26.47 9.48 28.08
C GLY A 702 27.50 10.39 27.39
N ARG A 703 27.18 11.69 27.28
CA ARG A 703 28.11 12.73 26.82
C ARG A 703 29.08 13.17 27.93
N THR A 704 29.91 12.25 28.45
CA THR A 704 31.02 12.64 29.33
C THR A 704 32.11 13.35 28.52
N ASP A 705 32.91 14.21 29.14
CA ASP A 705 34.01 14.89 28.44
C ASP A 705 35.15 13.94 28.07
N GLU A 706 35.20 12.74 28.65
CA GLU A 706 36.07 11.64 28.22
C GLU A 706 35.57 11.00 26.92
N ILE A 707 34.25 10.77 26.82
CA ILE A 707 33.60 10.26 25.61
C ILE A 707 33.67 11.29 24.47
N ARG A 708 33.56 12.60 24.76
CA ARG A 708 33.83 13.66 23.76
C ARG A 708 35.28 13.64 23.26
N LYS A 709 36.26 13.38 24.12
CA LYS A 709 37.68 13.24 23.73
C LYS A 709 37.98 11.96 22.93
N ALA A 710 37.06 10.98 22.92
CA ALA A 710 37.16 9.78 22.11
C ALA A 710 36.59 9.96 20.69
N LEU A 711 35.91 11.07 20.40
CA LEU A 711 35.51 11.44 19.04
C LEU A 711 36.74 11.85 18.20
N PRO A 712 36.76 11.60 16.87
CA PRO A 712 37.84 12.07 16.01
C PRO A 712 37.90 13.60 16.01
N ALA A 713 39.08 14.15 16.26
CA ALA A 713 39.27 15.59 16.38
C ALA A 713 39.06 16.29 15.03
N LYS A 714 38.20 17.30 15.00
CA LYS A 714 37.79 18.00 13.77
C LYS A 714 39.00 18.49 12.96
N GLY A 715 39.10 18.05 11.71
CA GLY A 715 40.21 18.30 10.80
C GLY A 715 41.23 17.16 10.68
N THR A 716 41.09 16.02 11.38
CA THR A 716 42.04 14.89 11.25
C THR A 716 42.09 14.30 9.83
N ALA A 717 40.96 14.19 9.15
CA ALA A 717 40.87 13.65 7.80
C ALA A 717 41.48 14.63 6.78
N ALA A 718 41.20 15.93 6.92
CA ALA A 718 41.82 16.99 6.10
C ALA A 718 43.35 17.07 6.32
N ALA A 719 43.84 16.86 7.55
CA ALA A 719 45.27 16.78 7.83
C ALA A 719 45.91 15.54 7.17
N ALA A 720 45.28 14.38 7.27
CA ALA A 720 45.72 13.15 6.60
C ALA A 720 45.62 13.25 5.07
N ALA A 721 44.67 14.03 4.53
CA ALA A 721 44.57 14.34 3.10
C ALA A 721 45.72 15.22 2.63
N ALA A 722 46.06 16.27 3.40
CA ALA A 722 47.21 17.12 3.13
C ALA A 722 48.54 16.35 3.23
N GLU A 723 48.67 15.42 4.19
CA GLU A 723 49.82 14.52 4.30
C GLU A 723 49.91 13.56 3.10
N ARG A 724 48.79 12.92 2.70
CA ARG A 724 48.73 12.09 1.48
C ARG A 724 49.12 12.88 0.23
N ALA A 725 48.54 14.06 0.03
CA ALA A 725 48.87 14.92 -1.10
C ALA A 725 50.35 15.36 -1.09
N ALA A 726 50.93 15.62 0.08
CA ALA A 726 52.36 15.91 0.21
C ALA A 726 53.25 14.70 -0.12
N THR A 727 52.84 13.48 0.26
CA THR A 727 53.58 12.25 -0.12
C THR A 727 53.48 11.95 -1.62
N GLN A 728 52.30 12.09 -2.24
CA GLN A 728 52.12 11.92 -3.69
C GLN A 728 52.88 12.98 -4.50
N ALA A 729 53.00 14.21 -3.99
CA ALA A 729 53.83 15.26 -4.58
C ALA A 729 55.35 15.09 -4.34
N ALA A 730 55.76 14.10 -3.54
CA ALA A 730 57.15 13.78 -3.25
C ALA A 730 57.64 12.50 -3.94
N GLU A 731 56.75 11.73 -4.56
CA GLU A 731 57.09 10.57 -5.38
C GLU A 731 57.48 11.06 -6.80
N PRO A 732 58.72 10.84 -7.27
CA PRO A 732 59.17 11.39 -8.55
C PRO A 732 58.48 10.69 -9.73
N GLU A 733 58.15 11.44 -10.78
CA GLU A 733 57.57 10.87 -12.01
C GLU A 733 58.44 9.72 -12.53
N PRO A 734 57.84 8.56 -12.90
CA PRO A 734 58.59 7.48 -13.50
C PRO A 734 59.12 7.94 -14.86
N VAL A 735 60.44 8.11 -14.96
CA VAL A 735 61.11 8.56 -16.19
C VAL A 735 60.77 7.60 -17.31
N VAL A 736 60.02 8.08 -18.30
CA VAL A 736 59.65 7.29 -19.49
C VAL A 736 60.92 7.06 -20.30
N ALA A 737 61.47 5.84 -20.22
CA ALA A 737 62.50 5.39 -21.13
C ALA A 737 61.86 5.12 -22.50
N GLU A 738 62.31 5.82 -23.53
CA GLU A 738 62.11 5.39 -24.91
C GLU A 738 63.00 4.15 -25.14
N GLU A 739 62.38 3.04 -25.56
CA GLU A 739 63.10 1.88 -26.10
C GLU A 739 62.39 1.40 -27.38
N GLU A 740 63.18 1.00 -28.37
CA GLU A 740 62.75 0.96 -29.77
C GLU A 740 61.86 -0.26 -30.12
N ALA A 741 61.05 -0.10 -31.17
CA ALA A 741 60.29 -1.20 -31.73
C ALA A 741 61.20 -2.16 -32.52
N ALA A 742 61.24 -3.43 -32.11
CA ALA A 742 61.88 -4.53 -32.84
C ALA A 742 60.84 -5.54 -33.35
N GLU A 743 61.13 -6.16 -34.50
CA GLU A 743 60.14 -6.92 -35.30
C GLU A 743 60.06 -8.42 -34.94
N ALA A 744 59.09 -9.12 -35.53
CA ALA A 744 58.60 -10.43 -35.10
C ALA A 744 59.55 -11.63 -35.32
N ALA A 745 59.39 -12.65 -34.47
CA ALA A 745 59.83 -14.02 -34.73
C ALA A 745 58.74 -15.02 -34.29
N THR A 746 58.52 -16.08 -35.08
CA THR A 746 57.44 -17.06 -34.92
C THR A 746 57.91 -18.38 -34.29
N VAL A 747 57.07 -19.02 -33.48
CA VAL A 747 57.09 -20.48 -33.25
C VAL A 747 55.66 -21.03 -33.22
N GLN A 748 55.49 -22.27 -33.68
CA GLN A 748 54.21 -22.94 -33.93
C GLN A 748 53.69 -23.73 -32.71
N ALA A 749 52.42 -24.13 -32.75
CA ALA A 749 51.86 -25.13 -31.84
C ALA A 749 52.01 -26.57 -32.40
N SER A 750 52.20 -27.54 -31.52
CA SER A 750 52.12 -28.98 -31.83
C SER A 750 51.55 -29.76 -30.63
N ALA A 751 50.99 -30.94 -30.88
CA ALA A 751 50.27 -31.74 -29.88
C ALA A 751 50.95 -33.11 -29.65
N PRO A 752 50.78 -33.72 -28.45
CA PRO A 752 51.12 -35.12 -28.20
C PRO A 752 49.89 -36.06 -28.25
N THR A 753 50.15 -37.37 -28.30
CA THR A 753 49.18 -38.44 -28.60
C THR A 753 48.81 -39.33 -27.40
N ALA A 754 47.96 -40.34 -27.62
CA ALA A 754 47.74 -41.51 -26.74
C ALA A 754 49.04 -42.37 -26.63
N ASP A 755 49.15 -43.43 -25.80
CA ASP A 755 48.13 -44.39 -25.30
C ASP A 755 48.65 -45.18 -24.05
N ALA A 756 47.76 -45.75 -23.21
CA ALA A 756 48.03 -46.93 -22.33
C ALA A 756 46.86 -47.35 -21.38
N LYS A 757 46.84 -48.65 -21.00
CA LYS A 757 45.92 -49.40 -20.09
C LYS A 757 46.76 -50.40 -19.25
N PRO A 758 46.24 -51.41 -18.48
CA PRO A 758 44.86 -51.79 -18.05
C PRO A 758 44.61 -51.48 -16.52
N ILE A 759 44.00 -52.23 -15.57
CA ILE A 759 43.48 -53.62 -15.38
C ILE A 759 42.34 -53.67 -14.32
N THR A 760 41.28 -54.48 -14.55
CA THR A 760 40.23 -54.99 -13.58
C THR A 760 39.37 -54.00 -12.76
N GLY A 761 38.12 -54.33 -12.37
CA GLY A 761 37.29 -55.50 -12.74
C GLY A 761 36.03 -55.69 -11.86
N LEU A 762 35.01 -56.37 -12.43
CA LEU A 762 33.71 -56.78 -11.84
C LEU A 762 32.72 -55.66 -11.41
N GLY A 763 31.40 -55.80 -11.58
CA GLY A 763 30.65 -56.78 -12.38
C GLY A 763 29.19 -57.02 -11.93
N MET A 764 28.26 -57.21 -12.89
CA MET A 764 26.84 -57.64 -12.73
C MET A 764 25.90 -56.67 -11.97
N ALA A 765 24.58 -56.62 -12.19
CA ALA A 765 23.68 -56.92 -13.32
C ALA A 765 22.38 -56.07 -13.08
N GLY A 766 21.60 -55.57 -14.04
CA GLY A 766 20.83 -56.26 -15.09
C GLY A 766 19.33 -56.28 -14.70
N GLY A 767 18.33 -56.10 -15.58
CA GLY A 767 18.32 -55.77 -17.00
C GLY A 767 16.90 -55.91 -17.62
N ALA A 768 16.76 -55.62 -18.93
CA ALA A 768 15.54 -55.84 -19.76
C ALA A 768 14.31 -54.93 -19.46
N LYS A 769 13.38 -54.64 -20.39
CA LYS A 769 13.31 -54.92 -21.85
C LYS A 769 12.47 -53.87 -22.61
N ARG A 770 12.78 -53.65 -23.90
CA ARG A 770 11.93 -53.01 -24.94
C ARG A 770 11.22 -54.13 -25.76
N PRO A 771 10.14 -53.90 -26.54
CA PRO A 771 10.07 -53.04 -27.75
C PRO A 771 8.77 -52.18 -27.79
N GLY A 772 8.35 -51.42 -28.82
CA GLY A 772 8.81 -51.06 -30.18
C GLY A 772 7.64 -50.34 -30.91
N ALA A 773 7.60 -50.04 -32.22
CA ALA A 773 8.61 -49.66 -33.23
C ALA A 773 7.90 -49.42 -34.60
N LYS A 774 7.94 -48.18 -35.15
CA LYS A 774 7.71 -47.71 -36.55
C LYS A 774 7.52 -46.17 -36.49
N SER A 775 8.25 -45.29 -37.19
CA SER A 775 8.49 -45.14 -38.64
C SER A 775 7.23 -44.65 -39.36
N SER A 776 7.22 -43.56 -40.13
CA SER A 776 8.23 -42.52 -40.49
C SER A 776 7.47 -41.26 -41.01
N ALA A 777 8.02 -40.11 -41.43
CA ALA A 777 9.38 -39.71 -41.86
C ALA A 777 9.67 -38.20 -41.55
N ALA A 778 10.54 -37.56 -42.34
CA ALA A 778 10.81 -36.10 -42.40
C ALA A 778 10.96 -35.70 -43.91
N PRO A 779 11.26 -34.45 -44.34
CA PRO A 779 12.39 -33.58 -43.92
C PRO A 779 11.93 -32.14 -43.56
N ALA A 780 12.78 -31.14 -43.27
CA ALA A 780 14.24 -31.06 -43.21
C ALA A 780 14.69 -30.28 -41.97
N ALA A 781 15.97 -30.38 -41.60
CA ALA A 781 16.59 -29.53 -40.60
C ALA A 781 18.02 -29.18 -41.06
N GLU A 782 18.44 -27.95 -40.79
CA GLU A 782 19.82 -27.50 -41.02
C GLU A 782 20.35 -26.84 -39.73
N ALA A 783 21.68 -26.91 -39.52
CA ALA A 783 22.34 -26.68 -38.25
C ALA A 783 22.93 -25.25 -38.14
N PRO A 784 23.25 -24.74 -36.94
CA PRO A 784 23.52 -23.31 -36.73
C PRO A 784 24.93 -22.89 -37.18
N ALA A 785 25.07 -21.62 -37.57
CA ALA A 785 26.33 -21.01 -37.99
C ALA A 785 26.74 -19.84 -37.08
N ALA A 786 28.00 -19.89 -36.63
CA ALA A 786 28.95 -18.83 -36.24
C ALA A 786 28.48 -17.56 -35.48
N ALA A 787 29.27 -17.22 -34.45
CA ALA A 787 29.35 -15.86 -33.90
C ALA A 787 30.22 -14.95 -34.77
N ALA A 788 30.04 -13.62 -34.66
CA ALA A 788 30.89 -12.61 -35.26
C ALA A 788 31.58 -11.74 -34.17
N THR A 789 32.71 -11.12 -34.54
CA THR A 789 33.66 -10.45 -33.64
C THR A 789 33.37 -8.95 -33.41
N PRO A 790 33.95 -8.32 -32.37
CA PRO A 790 33.66 -6.93 -32.02
C PRO A 790 34.29 -5.90 -32.98
N VAL A 791 33.62 -4.76 -33.12
CA VAL A 791 34.13 -3.61 -33.90
C VAL A 791 35.00 -2.71 -33.01
N LYS A 792 36.13 -2.28 -33.55
CA LYS A 792 37.13 -1.44 -32.88
C LYS A 792 36.71 0.04 -32.94
N GLY A 793 36.90 0.78 -31.84
CA GLY A 793 36.43 2.17 -31.71
C GLY A 793 37.21 3.19 -32.55
N LEU A 794 36.57 4.35 -32.76
CA LEU A 794 37.21 5.57 -33.24
C LEU A 794 37.67 6.40 -32.04
N GLY A 795 38.98 6.64 -31.94
CA GLY A 795 39.55 7.56 -30.95
C GLY A 795 39.64 8.99 -31.50
N VAL A 796 39.52 9.98 -30.61
CA VAL A 796 39.90 11.37 -30.87
C VAL A 796 40.92 11.78 -29.81
N ALA A 797 41.98 12.46 -30.22
CA ALA A 797 43.08 12.84 -29.34
C ALA A 797 42.67 13.91 -28.31
N GLY A 798 43.35 13.91 -27.16
CA GLY A 798 43.06 14.84 -26.06
C GLY A 798 43.87 16.13 -26.08
N GLY A 799 43.49 17.05 -25.19
CA GLY A 799 44.33 18.13 -24.68
C GLY A 799 44.30 19.47 -25.43
N ALA A 800 43.69 20.49 -24.81
CA ALA A 800 44.42 21.67 -24.33
C ALA A 800 43.54 22.75 -23.65
N LYS A 801 44.13 23.38 -22.62
CA LYS A 801 43.99 24.79 -22.19
C LYS A 801 42.60 25.42 -21.99
N ARG A 802 42.30 25.61 -20.70
CA ARG A 802 41.54 26.75 -20.16
C ARG A 802 42.34 28.07 -20.28
N PRO A 803 41.72 29.16 -20.74
CA PRO A 803 41.93 30.49 -20.13
C PRO A 803 40.58 31.15 -19.80
N GLY A 804 40.54 32.44 -19.42
CA GLY A 804 39.26 33.13 -19.23
C GLY A 804 39.33 34.63 -18.89
N ALA A 805 38.16 35.17 -18.54
CA ALA A 805 37.87 36.51 -18.00
C ALA A 805 37.84 37.75 -18.94
N LYS A 806 36.81 38.60 -18.72
CA LYS A 806 36.60 40.01 -19.15
C LYS A 806 36.26 40.25 -20.64
N LYS A 807 35.38 41.16 -21.07
CA LYS A 807 34.44 42.15 -20.49
C LYS A 807 33.94 43.02 -21.68
N ALA A 808 32.63 43.25 -21.82
CA ALA A 808 32.02 44.31 -22.66
C ALA A 808 32.19 44.16 -24.21
N THR A 809 31.46 44.88 -25.09
CA THR A 809 30.63 46.10 -24.89
C THR A 809 29.43 46.12 -25.86
N ALA A 810 28.35 46.83 -25.50
CA ALA A 810 27.28 47.25 -26.41
C ALA A 810 27.53 48.69 -26.93
N PRO A 811 26.78 49.15 -27.95
CA PRO A 811 26.14 50.48 -27.88
C PRO A 811 24.68 50.46 -28.40
N SER A 812 23.72 51.01 -27.65
CA SER A 812 23.11 52.36 -27.85
C SER A 812 21.83 52.31 -28.71
N ALA A 813 20.80 53.16 -28.60
CA ALA A 813 20.65 54.43 -27.87
C ALA A 813 19.26 54.50 -27.15
N GLU A 814 19.16 55.13 -25.96
CA GLU A 814 18.52 56.46 -25.69
C GLU A 814 16.97 56.45 -25.74
N ALA A 815 16.20 56.79 -24.68
CA ALA A 815 16.15 57.96 -23.78
C ALA A 815 15.15 59.05 -24.29
N ALA A 816 14.37 59.77 -23.46
CA ALA A 816 14.02 59.64 -22.03
C ALA A 816 12.85 60.60 -21.66
N THR A 817 12.40 60.57 -20.38
CA THR A 817 11.78 61.71 -19.63
C THR A 817 10.38 62.21 -20.08
N GLU A 818 9.51 62.88 -19.29
CA GLU A 818 9.55 63.43 -17.90
C GLU A 818 8.26 63.09 -17.07
N THR A 819 8.36 63.20 -15.73
CA THR A 819 7.27 63.38 -14.74
C THR A 819 6.95 64.91 -14.61
N PRO A 820 5.87 65.46 -13.97
CA PRO A 820 5.08 64.92 -12.84
C PRO A 820 3.56 65.29 -12.80
N ALA A 821 2.85 64.95 -11.70
CA ALA A 821 2.08 65.88 -10.84
C ALA A 821 0.97 65.22 -9.97
N ALA A 822 0.74 65.80 -8.79
CA ALA A 822 -0.41 65.67 -7.88
C ALA A 822 -0.50 67.01 -7.08
N PRO A 823 -1.48 67.28 -6.18
CA PRO A 823 -2.67 66.52 -5.77
C PRO A 823 -4.00 67.36 -5.78
N ALA A 824 -5.13 66.76 -5.39
CA ALA A 824 -6.33 67.50 -4.94
C ALA A 824 -7.28 66.67 -4.04
N THR A 825 -7.87 67.31 -3.02
CA THR A 825 -8.95 66.85 -2.09
C THR A 825 -9.65 68.11 -1.52
N PRO A 826 -10.73 68.07 -0.70
CA PRO A 826 -11.70 67.01 -0.34
C PRO A 826 -13.20 67.43 -0.52
N ALA A 827 -14.20 66.55 -0.28
CA ALA A 827 -15.57 66.88 0.21
C ALA A 827 -16.46 65.62 0.50
N ALA A 828 -17.51 65.78 1.34
CA ALA A 828 -18.57 64.82 1.73
C ALA A 828 -19.83 65.60 2.24
N PRO A 829 -20.97 65.01 2.73
CA PRO A 829 -21.48 63.61 2.79
C PRO A 829 -22.57 63.33 1.71
N VAL A 830 -23.81 62.76 1.81
CA VAL A 830 -24.89 62.37 2.78
C VAL A 830 -25.89 61.40 2.04
N LYS A 831 -26.91 60.66 2.56
CA LYS A 831 -27.37 60.12 3.88
C LYS A 831 -28.70 59.31 3.72
N GLY A 832 -28.82 58.07 4.24
CA GLY A 832 -30.09 57.57 4.86
C GLY A 832 -30.76 56.23 4.43
N LEU A 833 -31.10 55.40 5.45
CA LEU A 833 -32.21 54.40 5.62
C LEU A 833 -32.38 53.19 4.64
N GLY A 834 -32.95 52.02 5.02
CA GLY A 834 -33.24 51.45 6.35
C GLY A 834 -34.47 50.48 6.46
N MET A 835 -34.30 49.27 7.08
CA MET A 835 -35.34 48.32 7.58
C MET A 835 -36.28 47.62 6.55
N ALA A 836 -37.03 46.52 6.79
CA ALA A 836 -37.08 45.41 7.79
C ALA A 836 -37.96 44.24 7.21
N GLY A 837 -38.36 43.20 7.97
CA GLY A 837 -39.20 42.08 7.45
C GLY A 837 -40.12 41.37 8.48
N GLY A 838 -40.94 40.38 8.07
CA GLY A 838 -41.75 39.56 9.02
C GLY A 838 -42.85 38.60 8.50
N ALA A 839 -42.70 37.30 8.82
CA ALA A 839 -43.68 36.34 9.40
C ALA A 839 -45.02 35.85 8.73
N LYS A 840 -45.36 34.59 9.09
CA LYS A 840 -46.68 33.92 9.31
C LYS A 840 -47.34 32.99 8.25
N ARG A 841 -48.25 32.13 8.77
CA ARG A 841 -48.84 30.89 8.20
C ARG A 841 -50.23 30.59 8.78
N PRO A 842 -51.18 30.02 8.00
CA PRO A 842 -52.11 28.97 8.47
C PRO A 842 -52.32 27.83 7.42
N GLY A 843 -53.05 26.71 7.64
CA GLY A 843 -53.56 26.11 8.88
C GLY A 843 -54.76 25.14 8.71
N ALA A 844 -54.54 23.82 8.92
CA ALA A 844 -55.56 22.72 9.11
C ALA A 844 -56.39 22.30 7.84
N LYS A 845 -57.22 21.23 7.78
CA LYS A 845 -57.83 20.36 8.84
C LYS A 845 -58.44 19.00 8.30
N LYS A 846 -58.00 17.83 8.83
CA LYS A 846 -58.66 16.46 8.82
C LYS A 846 -59.04 15.84 7.42
N THR A 847 -59.38 14.55 7.20
CA THR A 847 -59.75 13.33 8.00
C THR A 847 -59.17 12.02 7.40
N THR A 848 -59.02 10.95 8.21
CA THR A 848 -58.92 9.50 7.84
C THR A 848 -60.32 8.84 7.71
N PRO A 849 -60.54 7.58 7.24
CA PRO A 849 -59.65 6.40 7.20
C PRO A 849 -59.58 5.60 5.86
N ALA A 850 -58.98 4.41 5.91
CA ALA A 850 -58.86 3.37 4.85
C ALA A 850 -60.03 2.33 4.96
N PRO A 851 -60.05 1.11 4.32
CA PRO A 851 -59.08 0.43 3.43
C PRO A 851 -59.73 -0.31 2.21
N ALA A 852 -59.00 -1.29 1.62
CA ALA A 852 -59.49 -2.40 0.76
C ALA A 852 -60.03 -2.04 -0.65
N ALA A 853 -60.07 -2.93 -1.64
CA ALA A 853 -59.33 -4.18 -1.95
C ALA A 853 -59.52 -4.52 -3.45
N GLU A 854 -58.87 -5.61 -3.94
CA GLU A 854 -59.27 -6.56 -5.00
C GLU A 854 -60.20 -6.11 -6.18
N ALA A 855 -60.11 -6.59 -7.42
CA ALA A 855 -59.25 -7.49 -8.21
C ALA A 855 -60.00 -7.65 -9.57
N ALA A 856 -59.73 -8.72 -10.34
CA ALA A 856 -60.33 -9.05 -11.66
C ALA A 856 -59.97 -8.07 -12.80
N THR A 857 -59.07 -8.37 -13.75
CA THR A 857 -59.05 -9.43 -14.80
C THR A 857 -60.04 -9.23 -15.95
N GLU A 858 -59.53 -8.81 -17.12
CA GLU A 858 -59.69 -9.57 -18.37
C GLU A 858 -58.66 -9.14 -19.43
N ALA A 859 -58.57 -9.90 -20.53
CA ALA A 859 -57.68 -9.74 -21.68
C ALA A 859 -58.49 -10.12 -22.96
N PRO A 860 -57.97 -10.06 -24.21
CA PRO A 860 -56.61 -9.74 -24.67
C PRO A 860 -56.58 -8.76 -25.87
N ALA A 861 -55.54 -8.89 -26.71
CA ALA A 861 -55.37 -8.41 -28.10
C ALA A 861 -54.46 -7.18 -28.35
N ALA A 862 -53.86 -7.20 -29.54
CA ALA A 862 -52.94 -6.23 -30.17
C ALA A 862 -53.20 -6.32 -31.71
N PRO A 863 -52.57 -5.50 -32.60
CA PRO A 863 -51.60 -4.42 -32.40
C PRO A 863 -51.94 -3.10 -33.15
N ALA A 864 -51.02 -2.11 -33.15
CA ALA A 864 -50.54 -1.33 -34.34
C ALA A 864 -50.26 0.19 -34.14
N ALA A 865 -49.29 0.68 -34.93
CA ALA A 865 -49.16 1.99 -35.60
C ALA A 865 -49.19 3.34 -34.81
N ALA A 866 -47.96 3.87 -34.64
CA ALA A 866 -47.45 5.22 -34.36
C ALA A 866 -47.99 6.46 -35.14
N VAL A 867 -47.36 7.64 -34.88
CA VAL A 867 -47.38 8.96 -35.58
C VAL A 867 -48.56 9.88 -35.12
N PRO A 868 -48.44 11.23 -34.90
CA PRO A 868 -47.55 12.21 -35.57
C PRO A 868 -46.77 13.27 -34.71
N PRO A 869 -45.84 14.03 -35.34
CA PRO A 869 -45.21 15.25 -34.80
C PRO A 869 -45.61 16.57 -35.52
N VAL A 870 -45.17 17.73 -34.97
CA VAL A 870 -45.17 19.08 -35.60
C VAL A 870 -43.82 19.78 -35.26
N LYS A 871 -43.03 20.40 -36.16
CA LYS A 871 -43.22 21.37 -37.28
C LYS A 871 -43.25 22.83 -36.79
N GLY A 872 -42.40 23.77 -37.23
CA GLY A 872 -41.25 23.76 -38.17
C GLY A 872 -41.15 25.06 -39.00
N LEU A 873 -39.96 25.48 -39.49
CA LEU A 873 -39.67 26.61 -40.42
C LEU A 873 -38.15 26.59 -40.79
N GLY A 874 -37.65 26.93 -42.00
CA GLY A 874 -38.27 27.24 -43.29
C GLY A 874 -37.24 27.61 -44.40
N MET A 875 -37.67 27.56 -45.69
CA MET A 875 -36.92 27.87 -46.95
C MET A 875 -35.82 26.85 -47.36
N ALA A 876 -35.69 26.25 -48.57
CA ALA A 876 -36.09 26.50 -49.98
C ALA A 876 -34.96 27.08 -50.85
N GLY A 877 -34.64 26.58 -52.07
CA GLY A 877 -35.16 25.41 -52.81
C GLY A 877 -34.48 25.25 -54.20
N GLY A 878 -34.88 24.25 -55.00
CA GLY A 878 -34.36 24.03 -56.37
C GLY A 878 -34.16 22.54 -56.72
N ALA A 879 -34.24 22.14 -58.00
CA ALA A 879 -34.28 20.72 -58.38
C ALA A 879 -33.74 20.38 -59.78
N LYS A 880 -33.01 19.24 -59.92
CA LYS A 880 -33.23 18.18 -60.93
C LYS A 880 -32.29 16.96 -60.76
N ARG A 881 -32.65 15.85 -61.43
CA ARG A 881 -31.99 14.52 -61.52
C ARG A 881 -31.78 14.21 -63.03
N PRO A 882 -30.85 13.35 -63.49
CA PRO A 882 -30.80 11.87 -63.31
C PRO A 882 -29.48 11.41 -62.61
N GLY A 883 -29.13 10.16 -62.31
CA GLY A 883 -29.40 8.82 -62.90
C GLY A 883 -28.19 8.35 -63.74
N ALA A 884 -27.68 7.10 -63.73
CA ALA A 884 -28.00 5.91 -62.92
C ALA A 884 -26.88 4.82 -63.02
N LYS A 885 -26.84 3.86 -62.06
CA LYS A 885 -26.25 2.48 -62.07
C LYS A 885 -24.82 2.19 -62.63
N LYS A 886 -24.06 1.41 -61.82
CA LYS A 886 -23.25 0.18 -62.12
C LYS A 886 -22.82 -0.13 -63.57
N THR A 887 -21.63 -0.64 -63.92
CA THR A 887 -20.38 -1.11 -63.23
C THR A 887 -19.28 -1.26 -64.34
N THR A 888 -18.05 -1.82 -64.24
CA THR A 888 -17.39 -2.80 -63.33
C THR A 888 -15.85 -2.77 -63.50
N ALA A 889 -15.09 -3.22 -62.48
CA ALA A 889 -13.66 -3.60 -62.54
C ALA A 889 -12.62 -2.51 -62.90
N ALA A 890 -11.30 -2.74 -62.87
CA ALA A 890 -10.39 -3.29 -61.83
C ALA A 890 -8.94 -3.23 -62.36
N ALA A 891 -7.94 -2.95 -61.49
CA ALA A 891 -6.49 -2.97 -61.80
C ALA A 891 -6.02 -1.88 -62.83
N THR A 892 -4.75 -1.47 -62.92
CA THR A 892 -3.50 -1.82 -62.19
C THR A 892 -2.48 -0.66 -62.22
N ALA A 893 -1.42 -0.78 -61.41
CA ALA A 893 -0.10 -0.15 -61.52
C ALA A 893 0.06 1.35 -61.16
N ALA A 894 1.21 1.63 -60.52
CA ALA A 894 1.77 2.97 -60.29
C ALA A 894 2.79 3.33 -61.42
N PRO A 895 3.36 4.56 -61.43
CA PRO A 895 4.61 4.76 -60.70
C PRO A 895 4.68 6.08 -59.91
N ALA A 896 5.83 6.38 -59.29
CA ALA A 896 6.06 7.52 -58.40
C ALA A 896 7.06 8.55 -58.97
N ALA A 897 7.01 9.80 -58.45
CA ALA A 897 8.12 10.77 -58.41
C ALA A 897 7.79 11.92 -57.42
N GLU A 898 8.81 12.64 -56.95
CA GLU A 898 8.75 13.64 -55.86
C GLU A 898 8.48 15.10 -56.31
N ALA A 899 8.07 15.95 -55.37
CA ALA A 899 8.31 17.41 -55.36
C ALA A 899 8.27 17.95 -53.91
N ALA A 900 8.92 19.10 -53.64
CA ALA A 900 9.21 19.60 -52.28
C ALA A 900 8.38 20.84 -51.84
N ALA A 901 8.62 21.31 -50.60
CA ALA A 901 7.91 22.41 -49.92
C ALA A 901 8.20 23.82 -50.46
N PRO A 902 7.44 24.85 -50.01
CA PRO A 902 8.02 25.84 -49.08
C PRO A 902 7.03 26.32 -47.98
N ALA A 903 7.35 27.41 -47.25
CA ALA A 903 6.62 27.88 -46.06
C ALA A 903 6.56 29.42 -45.87
N VAL A 904 5.74 29.85 -44.90
CA VAL A 904 5.66 31.18 -44.20
C VAL A 904 4.98 32.37 -44.91
N SER A 905 3.90 32.89 -44.30
CA SER A 905 3.61 34.34 -44.14
C SER A 905 2.48 34.60 -43.11
N GLU A 906 2.52 35.76 -42.43
CA GLU A 906 1.54 36.34 -41.48
C GLU A 906 0.92 37.64 -42.10
N PRO A 907 -0.08 38.41 -41.53
CA PRO A 907 -0.25 38.74 -40.09
C PRO A 907 -1.68 39.07 -39.50
N ALA A 908 -1.72 39.12 -38.15
CA ALA A 908 -2.41 40.03 -37.18
C ALA A 908 -3.82 40.68 -37.37
N GLU A 909 -4.65 40.61 -36.30
CA GLU A 909 -5.43 41.74 -35.71
C GLU A 909 -5.78 41.48 -34.21
N ALA A 910 -6.20 42.50 -33.42
CA ALA A 910 -6.51 42.46 -31.96
C ALA A 910 -7.33 43.75 -31.54
N PRO A 911 -7.64 44.09 -30.26
CA PRO A 911 -7.55 43.39 -28.95
C PRO A 911 -8.80 43.56 -28.01
N ALA A 912 -8.77 42.99 -26.79
CA ALA A 912 -9.63 43.41 -25.65
C ALA A 912 -9.02 43.07 -24.26
N ALA A 913 -9.30 43.89 -23.22
CA ALA A 913 -8.83 43.75 -21.82
C ALA A 913 -9.82 42.93 -20.95
N ALA A 914 -9.45 42.09 -19.96
CA ALA A 914 -8.47 42.16 -18.86
C ALA A 914 -8.99 42.86 -17.56
N ALA A 915 -8.82 42.19 -16.41
CA ALA A 915 -9.33 42.59 -15.09
C ALA A 915 -8.28 42.39 -13.98
N THR A 916 -8.42 43.07 -12.83
CA THR A 916 -7.40 43.19 -11.76
C THR A 916 -8.01 42.98 -10.35
N PRO A 917 -7.29 43.12 -9.21
CA PRO A 917 -6.74 41.96 -8.52
C PRO A 917 -7.19 41.80 -7.05
N VAL A 918 -6.81 40.68 -6.42
CA VAL A 918 -7.08 40.31 -5.02
C VAL A 918 -5.77 40.34 -4.21
N PRO A 919 -5.73 40.82 -2.95
CA PRO A 919 -4.49 41.16 -2.26
C PRO A 919 -3.66 39.96 -1.74
N PRO A 920 -2.32 40.12 -1.60
CA PRO A 920 -1.43 39.04 -1.18
C PRO A 920 -1.48 38.75 0.32
N VAL A 921 -1.43 37.46 0.68
CA VAL A 921 -1.30 36.97 2.06
C VAL A 921 0.17 36.77 2.43
N LYS A 922 0.52 37.00 3.69
CA LYS A 922 1.88 37.25 4.18
C LYS A 922 2.71 35.96 4.37
N GLY A 923 3.51 35.59 3.37
CA GLY A 923 4.46 34.47 3.45
C GLY A 923 5.64 34.70 4.40
N LEU A 924 6.15 33.63 5.01
CA LEU A 924 7.33 33.64 5.89
C LEU A 924 8.64 33.64 5.10
N GLY A 925 9.02 34.80 4.56
CA GLY A 925 10.34 35.01 3.96
C GLY A 925 11.37 35.47 4.99
N MET A 926 12.42 34.67 5.26
CA MET A 926 13.61 35.16 5.97
C MET A 926 14.48 35.99 5.02
N ALA A 927 14.75 37.24 5.39
CA ALA A 927 15.59 38.15 4.61
C ALA A 927 17.07 38.03 5.01
N THR A 928 17.96 37.99 4.03
CA THR A 928 19.41 37.96 4.23
C THR A 928 20.03 39.36 4.19
N GLY A 929 21.07 39.59 5.02
CA GLY A 929 22.04 40.67 4.81
C GLY A 929 21.85 41.96 5.61
N ALA A 930 22.46 42.02 6.80
CA ALA A 930 22.82 43.28 7.48
C ALA A 930 24.28 43.23 7.95
N LYS A 931 24.98 44.38 7.95
CA LYS A 931 26.44 44.44 8.18
C LYS A 931 26.82 44.50 9.66
N ARG A 932 27.95 43.85 9.97
CA ARG A 932 28.68 43.86 11.27
C ARG A 932 29.25 45.25 11.59
N PRO A 933 29.30 45.63 12.88
CA PRO A 933 30.52 46.31 13.38
C PRO A 933 30.96 45.91 14.80
N GLY A 934 32.26 46.11 15.08
CA GLY A 934 32.79 46.62 16.36
C GLY A 934 32.74 45.74 17.63
N ALA A 935 33.90 45.25 18.09
CA ALA A 935 34.04 44.58 19.39
C ALA A 935 34.51 45.53 20.51
N LYS A 936 34.21 45.23 21.78
CA LYS A 936 35.12 45.41 22.94
C LYS A 936 34.68 44.74 24.26
N LYS A 937 35.36 43.62 24.59
CA LYS A 937 35.87 43.15 25.90
C LYS A 937 35.41 43.87 27.20
N ALA A 938 34.72 43.13 28.09
CA ALA A 938 34.89 43.17 29.56
C ALA A 938 34.19 42.00 30.29
N ALA A 939 34.70 41.66 31.48
CA ALA A 939 34.16 40.79 32.54
C ALA A 939 34.71 41.36 33.90
N PRO A 940 34.36 40.88 35.13
CA PRO A 940 33.64 39.64 35.49
C PRO A 940 32.67 39.73 36.72
N ALA A 941 32.18 38.54 37.14
CA ALA A 941 31.99 38.07 38.53
C ALA A 941 30.66 38.22 39.32
N ALA A 942 30.44 37.15 40.11
CA ALA A 942 29.74 37.03 41.40
C ALA A 942 28.18 36.95 41.50
N ALA A 943 27.73 35.94 42.25
CA ALA A 943 26.47 35.84 43.00
C ALA A 943 26.74 36.24 44.49
N PRO A 944 25.79 36.27 45.48
CA PRO A 944 24.67 35.31 45.70
C PRO A 944 23.36 35.85 46.37
N ALA A 945 22.38 34.93 46.53
CA ALA A 945 21.38 34.82 47.62
C ALA A 945 20.29 35.91 47.84
N ALA A 946 19.27 35.52 48.64
CA ALA A 946 18.04 36.27 49.04
C ALA A 946 18.09 36.62 50.57
N PRO A 947 17.02 37.05 51.32
CA PRO A 947 15.58 37.28 51.00
C PRO A 947 14.88 38.51 51.67
N ALA A 948 13.55 38.68 51.44
CA ALA A 948 12.50 39.28 52.33
C ALA A 948 12.60 40.77 52.81
N ALA A 949 11.54 41.47 53.28
CA ALA A 949 10.07 41.46 53.06
C ALA A 949 9.36 42.70 53.72
N GLU A 950 8.17 43.08 53.21
CA GLU A 950 7.02 43.76 53.90
C GLU A 950 7.15 45.15 54.61
N PRO A 951 6.04 45.92 54.86
CA PRO A 951 5.20 45.76 56.07
C PRO A 951 3.67 46.15 56.04
N THR A 952 2.83 45.27 56.60
CA THR A 952 1.72 45.49 57.59
C THR A 952 0.58 46.54 57.48
N SER A 953 -0.64 46.12 57.84
CA SER A 953 -1.49 46.72 58.91
C SER A 953 -2.65 45.78 59.35
N GLU A 954 -3.27 46.05 60.52
CA GLU A 954 -4.11 45.14 61.36
C GLU A 954 -5.35 45.90 61.96
N PRO A 955 -6.22 45.42 62.90
CA PRO A 955 -6.29 44.14 63.66
C PRO A 955 -7.70 43.47 63.84
N GLU A 956 -7.75 42.42 64.69
CA GLU A 956 -8.80 42.04 65.69
C GLU A 956 -9.91 40.97 65.45
N ALA A 957 -9.59 39.72 65.84
CA ALA A 957 -10.30 38.77 66.74
C ALA A 957 -11.75 38.22 66.56
N ALA A 958 -11.86 36.91 66.92
CA ALA A 958 -12.96 36.20 67.62
C ALA A 958 -13.91 35.20 66.89
N ALA A 959 -14.27 34.13 67.63
CA ALA A 959 -15.26 33.06 67.41
C ALA A 959 -15.58 32.43 68.81
N PRO A 960 -16.54 31.48 69.02
CA PRO A 960 -17.48 30.79 68.11
C PRO A 960 -18.96 30.74 68.62
N SER A 961 -19.87 30.03 67.92
CA SER A 961 -20.96 29.17 68.51
C SER A 961 -21.93 28.60 67.45
N ALA A 962 -22.84 27.70 67.86
CA ALA A 962 -23.85 26.96 67.06
C ALA A 962 -25.23 27.00 67.81
N PRO A 963 -26.35 26.31 67.44
CA PRO A 963 -26.55 25.27 66.42
C PRO A 963 -27.92 25.31 65.65
N ALA A 964 -28.32 24.16 65.09
CA ALA A 964 -29.69 23.69 64.78
C ALA A 964 -30.28 23.82 63.35
N ALA A 965 -31.09 22.81 63.01
CA ALA A 965 -32.04 22.69 61.88
C ALA A 965 -33.47 22.57 62.50
N PRO A 966 -34.63 22.44 61.77
CA PRO A 966 -34.82 21.75 60.48
C PRO A 966 -35.96 22.29 59.56
N ALA A 967 -36.40 21.43 58.62
CA ALA A 967 -37.76 21.28 58.04
C ALA A 967 -38.14 21.95 56.70
N ALA A 968 -38.36 21.07 55.70
CA ALA A 968 -39.44 21.03 54.69
C ALA A 968 -39.67 22.23 53.71
N PRO A 969 -40.25 21.96 52.52
CA PRO A 969 -41.71 21.87 52.42
C PRO A 969 -42.21 20.60 51.71
N ALA A 970 -43.54 20.37 51.78
CA ALA A 970 -44.19 19.15 51.29
C ALA A 970 -44.96 19.32 49.97
N THR A 971 -44.96 18.20 49.25
CA THR A 971 -45.71 17.80 48.05
C THR A 971 -47.24 18.01 48.05
N ALA A 972 -47.80 18.31 46.87
CA ALA A 972 -49.09 17.79 46.35
C ALA A 972 -49.28 18.23 44.87
N ALA A 973 -49.90 17.49 43.94
CA ALA A 973 -50.22 16.06 43.84
C ALA A 973 -50.45 15.68 42.35
N ALA A 974 -50.42 14.39 42.00
CA ALA A 974 -50.78 13.87 40.67
C ALA A 974 -52.28 13.49 40.57
N PRO A 975 -52.76 13.09 39.38
CA PRO A 975 -53.22 11.69 39.29
C PRO A 975 -52.77 10.93 38.02
N GLU A 976 -52.89 9.60 38.07
CA GLU A 976 -52.46 8.56 37.11
C GLU A 976 -53.70 7.79 36.54
N PRO A 977 -53.69 6.50 36.10
CA PRO A 977 -52.62 5.59 35.60
C PRO A 977 -52.94 4.92 34.20
N PRO A 978 -53.06 3.58 34.01
CA PRO A 978 -52.08 2.68 33.33
C PRO A 978 -52.62 2.04 31.99
N VAL A 979 -52.19 0.92 31.37
CA VAL A 979 -51.42 -0.33 31.71
C VAL A 979 -50.87 -1.04 30.43
N LYS A 980 -49.79 -1.85 30.58
CA LYS A 980 -49.39 -3.13 29.88
C LYS A 980 -49.42 -3.22 28.33
N GLY A 981 -48.56 -4.00 27.65
CA GLY A 981 -47.43 -4.91 27.98
C GLY A 981 -46.75 -5.36 26.66
N LEU A 982 -45.52 -5.91 26.59
CA LEU A 982 -45.04 -7.20 27.12
C LEU A 982 -43.48 -7.27 27.15
N GLY A 983 -42.91 -8.24 27.87
CA GLY A 983 -41.46 -8.55 27.92
C GLY A 983 -40.96 -9.44 26.74
N ILE A 984 -39.74 -10.01 26.75
CA ILE A 984 -38.93 -10.49 27.90
C ILE A 984 -37.40 -10.25 27.71
N ALA A 985 -36.75 -10.11 28.87
CA ALA A 985 -35.35 -9.80 29.22
C ALA A 985 -34.16 -10.50 28.50
N THR A 986 -32.99 -9.84 28.62
CA THR A 986 -31.69 -10.48 28.90
C THR A 986 -30.85 -9.63 29.85
N GLY A 987 -30.11 -10.26 30.77
CA GLY A 987 -28.97 -9.69 31.51
C GLY A 987 -27.70 -10.51 31.23
N ALA A 988 -26.51 -10.16 31.72
CA ALA A 988 -26.12 -8.99 32.52
C ALA A 988 -24.63 -8.63 32.30
N ARG A 989 -24.25 -7.44 32.79
CA ARG A 989 -22.92 -6.80 32.96
C ARG A 989 -21.64 -7.61 32.62
N ARG A 990 -20.74 -6.97 31.85
CA ARG A 990 -19.28 -7.20 31.91
C ARG A 990 -18.65 -6.49 33.14
N PRO A 991 -17.70 -7.11 33.85
CA PRO A 991 -16.70 -6.43 34.70
C PRO A 991 -15.27 -6.57 34.12
N GLY A 992 -14.29 -5.83 34.69
CA GLY A 992 -12.88 -6.02 34.37
C GLY A 992 -11.90 -5.31 35.33
N ALA A 993 -10.85 -6.04 35.75
CA ALA A 993 -9.58 -5.61 36.39
C ALA A 993 -9.67 -4.70 37.66
N LYS A 994 -9.06 -5.03 38.82
CA LYS A 994 -7.61 -5.19 39.07
C LYS A 994 -7.28 -5.81 40.46
N LYS A 995 -6.04 -6.35 40.58
CA LYS A 995 -5.14 -6.56 41.76
C LYS A 995 -5.67 -6.78 43.20
N ALA A 996 -5.48 -8.01 43.68
CA ALA A 996 -4.46 -8.49 44.66
C ALA A 996 -4.38 -8.03 46.15
N ALA A 997 -4.19 -9.03 47.04
CA ALA A 997 -3.69 -9.03 48.43
C ALA A 997 -4.60 -8.40 49.52
N PRO A 998 -4.63 -8.97 50.76
CA PRO A 998 -3.55 -8.81 51.75
C PRO A 998 -3.13 -10.13 52.45
N ALA A 999 -2.38 -10.04 53.57
CA ALA A 999 -1.86 -11.19 54.33
C ALA A 999 -1.96 -11.01 55.87
N ALA A 1000 -1.95 -12.16 56.56
CA ALA A 1000 -1.62 -12.41 57.99
C ALA A 1000 -2.41 -11.71 59.12
N ALA A 1001 -3.00 -12.53 60.01
CA ALA A 1001 -3.30 -12.21 61.41
C ALA A 1001 -3.37 -13.49 62.27
N THR A 1002 -2.75 -13.48 63.45
CA THR A 1002 -2.67 -14.54 64.49
C THR A 1002 -2.06 -13.91 65.77
N PRO A 1003 -2.11 -14.52 66.98
CA PRO A 1003 -2.61 -15.87 67.36
C PRO A 1003 -3.56 -15.87 68.61
N ALA A 1004 -3.65 -17.03 69.29
CA ALA A 1004 -4.29 -17.36 70.58
C ALA A 1004 -5.81 -17.69 70.54
N SER A 1005 -6.32 -18.72 71.23
CA SER A 1005 -5.69 -19.72 72.13
C SER A 1005 -6.33 -21.13 72.08
N GLU A 1006 -5.60 -22.11 72.63
CA GLU A 1006 -5.99 -23.50 72.99
C GLU A 1006 -7.04 -23.58 74.14
N PRO A 1007 -7.51 -24.78 74.61
CA PRO A 1007 -7.15 -26.18 74.26
C PRO A 1007 -8.34 -27.19 74.04
N GLU A 1008 -7.97 -28.48 73.96
CA GLU A 1008 -8.69 -29.72 74.35
C GLU A 1008 -9.25 -30.71 73.28
N GLN A 1009 -9.18 -31.99 73.66
CA GLN A 1009 -9.42 -33.28 72.97
C GLN A 1009 -10.14 -34.23 74.01
N PRO A 1010 -10.42 -35.55 73.83
CA PRO A 1010 -9.88 -36.55 72.88
C PRO A 1010 -10.86 -37.65 72.35
N ALA A 1011 -10.27 -38.70 71.71
CA ALA A 1011 -10.72 -40.12 71.62
C ALA A 1011 -11.81 -40.56 70.60
N SER A 1012 -11.78 -41.78 69.98
CA SER A 1012 -10.70 -42.79 69.80
C SER A 1012 -11.07 -43.99 68.87
N ALA A 1013 -10.16 -44.39 67.94
CA ALA A 1013 -9.78 -45.76 67.45
C ALA A 1013 -10.86 -46.79 66.96
N PRO A 1014 -10.51 -48.01 66.45
CA PRO A 1014 -9.24 -48.59 65.91
C PRO A 1014 -9.33 -48.97 64.38
N GLU A 1015 -8.29 -49.29 63.58
CA GLU A 1015 -7.04 -50.12 63.64
C GLU A 1015 -7.22 -51.64 63.34
N PRO A 1016 -6.19 -52.49 63.04
CA PRO A 1016 -4.71 -52.30 62.93
C PRO A 1016 -4.18 -52.28 61.46
N ALA A 1017 -2.90 -52.47 61.03
CA ALA A 1017 -1.58 -52.93 61.55
C ALA A 1017 -0.43 -52.26 60.72
N ALA A 1018 0.89 -52.17 61.04
CA ALA A 1018 1.92 -52.94 61.79
C ALA A 1018 2.61 -54.10 61.00
N ALA A 1019 3.95 -54.30 60.92
CA ALA A 1019 5.13 -53.58 61.48
C ALA A 1019 6.49 -53.88 60.75
N ALA A 1020 7.62 -53.24 61.18
CA ALA A 1020 8.99 -53.29 60.59
C ALA A 1020 9.98 -54.25 61.35
N PRO A 1021 11.32 -54.34 61.05
CA PRO A 1021 12.30 -53.30 61.48
C PRO A 1021 13.67 -53.13 60.71
N LYS A 1022 14.36 -52.00 61.03
CA LYS A 1022 15.84 -51.72 61.12
C LYS A 1022 16.78 -51.55 59.89
N GLU A 1023 17.44 -50.37 59.90
CA GLU A 1023 18.87 -50.01 59.66
C GLU A 1023 19.75 -50.76 58.63
N GLU A 1024 20.14 -50.07 57.55
CA GLU A 1024 21.54 -49.63 57.29
C GLU A 1024 21.61 -48.59 56.12
N ALA A 1025 22.79 -48.04 55.83
CA ALA A 1025 23.11 -47.08 54.75
C ALA A 1025 24.60 -47.24 54.35
N PRO A 1026 25.16 -46.59 53.29
CA PRO A 1026 24.57 -45.66 52.30
C PRO A 1026 24.90 -46.01 50.83
N GLU A 1027 24.51 -45.16 49.85
CA GLU A 1027 25.44 -44.70 48.79
C GLU A 1027 24.96 -43.44 48.01
N ALA A 1028 25.91 -42.53 47.73
CA ALA A 1028 26.01 -41.54 46.64
C ALA A 1028 24.81 -40.61 46.24
N ASP A 1029 24.69 -39.50 46.97
CA ASP A 1029 24.71 -38.10 46.46
C ASP A 1029 23.92 -37.62 45.19
N THR A 1030 23.00 -36.69 45.48
CA THR A 1030 22.76 -35.40 44.79
C THR A 1030 21.96 -35.29 43.47
N ALA A 1031 21.09 -34.28 43.47
CA ALA A 1031 20.49 -33.63 42.29
C ALA A 1031 21.55 -32.76 41.56
N PRO A 1032 21.41 -32.37 40.26
CA PRO A 1032 20.19 -31.75 39.73
C PRO A 1032 19.76 -32.18 38.30
N GLU A 1033 18.68 -31.57 37.81
CA GLU A 1033 18.19 -31.70 36.43
C GLU A 1033 19.24 -31.26 35.38
N PRO A 1034 19.55 -32.08 34.35
CA PRO A 1034 20.43 -31.71 33.24
C PRO A 1034 19.66 -31.13 32.02
N PRO A 1035 20.34 -30.42 31.08
CA PRO A 1035 19.70 -29.43 30.22
C PRO A 1035 19.39 -29.86 28.77
N VAL A 1036 18.63 -29.00 28.07
CA VAL A 1036 18.23 -29.16 26.66
C VAL A 1036 19.42 -29.02 25.68
N LYS A 1037 19.92 -30.16 25.19
CA LYS A 1037 20.74 -30.37 23.97
C LYS A 1037 20.53 -31.83 23.52
N GLY A 1038 20.60 -32.23 22.25
CA GLY A 1038 20.82 -31.51 20.99
C GLY A 1038 21.29 -32.51 19.93
N LEU A 1039 20.75 -32.50 18.71
CA LEU A 1039 21.12 -33.49 17.67
C LEU A 1039 22.52 -33.20 17.11
N GLY A 1040 23.50 -33.98 17.55
CA GLY A 1040 24.90 -33.88 17.12
C GLY A 1040 25.16 -34.55 15.77
N MET A 1041 25.92 -33.87 14.91
CA MET A 1041 26.56 -34.49 13.74
C MET A 1041 27.85 -35.19 14.15
N ALA A 1042 28.18 -36.31 13.51
CA ALA A 1042 29.46 -36.98 13.71
C ALA A 1042 30.63 -36.18 13.07
N PRO A 1043 31.80 -36.08 13.73
CA PRO A 1043 32.97 -35.42 13.15
C PRO A 1043 33.69 -36.35 12.17
N GLY A 1044 33.92 -35.91 10.91
CA GLY A 1044 34.77 -36.68 9.99
C GLY A 1044 34.47 -36.63 8.47
N ALA A 1045 33.75 -35.63 7.95
CA ALA A 1045 33.49 -35.51 6.51
C ALA A 1045 33.74 -34.10 5.95
N ARG A 1046 34.34 -34.01 4.75
CA ARG A 1046 34.58 -32.74 4.04
C ARG A 1046 33.26 -32.16 3.49
N ARG A 1047 33.08 -30.85 3.58
CA ARG A 1047 31.90 -30.15 3.01
C ARG A 1047 32.00 -30.05 1.48
N PRO A 1048 30.97 -30.46 0.72
CA PRO A 1048 30.76 -29.97 -0.65
C PRO A 1048 30.43 -28.47 -0.64
N GLY A 1049 30.83 -27.75 -1.68
CA GLY A 1049 30.65 -26.30 -1.77
C GLY A 1049 29.21 -25.88 -2.08
N ARG A 1050 28.85 -24.64 -1.71
CA ARG A 1050 27.70 -23.94 -2.31
C ARG A 1050 27.95 -23.76 -3.81
N ARG A 1051 26.89 -23.82 -4.61
CA ARG A 1051 26.81 -23.10 -5.89
C ARG A 1051 25.48 -22.37 -5.99
N ASN A 1052 25.61 -21.09 -6.30
CA ASN A 1052 24.67 -20.19 -6.98
C ASN A 1052 23.20 -20.33 -6.58
#